data_AF-A0A5R8MDJ7-F1
#
_entry.id   AF-A0A5R8MDJ7-F1
#
_cell.length_a   1.000
_cell.length_b   1.000
_cell.length_c   1.000
_cell.angle_alpha   90.00
_cell.angle_beta   90.00
_cell.angle_gamma   90.00
#
_symmetry.space_group_name_H-M   'P 1'
#
loop_
_entity.id
_entity.type
_entity.pdbx_description
1 polymer ?
#
loop_
_entity_poly.entity_id
_entity_poly.type
_entity_poly.pdbx_seq_one_letter_code
_entity_poly.pdbx_strand_id
1 'polypeptide(L)'
;MRRFKLLFLFVSISYLSTAQRVQKFAIPDWVTPISTDLNNSVIEEGGIAYLLIDYQDNLETKEQYVHYVLKVLNSEGIQDASDITATYDPAFQSISFHMAQIKRADKTIEKLSESKINTFQRETNLERSLYDGSNTAVINLSDVRTGDIVEFSYSIKGFNPINKGNYSSVLYQEFTLPVGKIYHKLITNEKNPLTYNLLNDAESPTIENTAFGKAYIWNIDKPNYVRYDSNTPYWLNTQKRVSVSTFNDWSEVTDLLLPHYEMSPGDIKSPVLWEKEVDSKEEFITKTIRFVQDDVRYLGFESGIGAYKPNTPKKVLENRYGDCKDKSLLLSTLLQNEGVPAYPMLVNTESNKNLDAMAPSHNLFNHCIVYFEFGDREYFVDPTITNQGGDLYHLWTPNYYKGLILRKGSNGLKQIPESIKSRLTIIEDIEIDSIGGKADFSIKTEYSGNKSDYMRSYFKNNTLESIGQEYLTYYSNLYPSISALEPVKFKDDSRPWENILTTNESYTIETPWETDEDSGILYFNSYSLVLENLINYGASAQRTMPYYAGLPYSFSQTTRITMPEVWPVDVDDIKIENELFSFHKTTDQLGRMVTIKYDYELKSEIIPADQLKTFLAEHEKINDNLGLQLTYSSMEGSSKYSWLSILLALLSLVISGLVGVKLYKDYNPEPESNNLENPRSIGGWLVLPTIGLVITPFVLIYQIFSSEYFSAGIWQGFELGGYENAQFLTIYLGFEIVYNVFFLVFTILAIILFFNKRTSAPKFMIFFYGTNLVLTIVESFVMNQTGLPDPTGASDIIKSILSAAIWIPYFLKSKRVKETFVNTYKKENKGIPELVQN
;
A
#
# COMPACT_ATOMS: atom_id res chain seq x y z
N MET A 1 14.90 14.77 -79.87
CA MET A 1 15.52 14.84 -78.53
C MET A 1 14.56 14.59 -77.34
N ARG A 2 13.24 14.78 -77.45
CA ARG A 2 12.29 14.57 -76.33
C ARG A 2 12.01 13.09 -75.97
N ARG A 3 12.10 12.16 -76.94
CA ARG A 3 11.88 10.72 -76.72
C ARG A 3 13.06 10.00 -76.04
N PHE A 4 14.28 10.54 -76.12
CA PHE A 4 15.46 9.97 -75.46
C PHE A 4 15.56 10.30 -73.96
N LYS A 5 14.95 11.42 -73.51
CA LYS A 5 14.92 11.79 -72.09
C LYS A 5 13.92 10.98 -71.26
N LEU A 6 12.80 10.52 -71.85
CA LEU A 6 11.84 9.65 -71.16
C LEU A 6 12.36 8.22 -70.98
N LEU A 7 13.18 7.72 -71.92
CA LEU A 7 13.78 6.39 -71.79
C LEU A 7 14.85 6.37 -70.69
N PHE A 8 15.62 7.46 -70.53
CA PHE A 8 16.57 7.59 -69.43
C PHE A 8 15.87 7.71 -68.08
N LEU A 9 14.72 8.40 -68.00
CA LEU A 9 13.93 8.53 -66.78
C LEU A 9 13.31 7.19 -66.34
N PHE A 10 12.80 6.38 -67.29
CA PHE A 10 12.25 5.05 -67.00
C PHE A 10 13.32 4.03 -66.61
N VAL A 11 14.50 4.08 -67.25
CA VAL A 11 15.63 3.22 -66.84
C VAL A 11 16.15 3.63 -65.46
N SER A 12 16.23 4.92 -65.12
CA SER A 12 16.63 5.35 -63.76
C SER A 12 15.61 4.98 -62.67
N ILE A 13 14.31 4.90 -62.99
CA ILE A 13 13.27 4.48 -62.02
C ILE A 13 13.25 2.95 -61.84
N SER A 14 13.62 2.16 -62.86
CA SER A 14 13.77 0.70 -62.73
C SER A 14 15.04 0.27 -61.97
N TYR A 15 16.08 1.12 -61.94
CA TYR A 15 17.26 0.90 -61.09
C TYR A 15 17.03 1.27 -59.62
N LEU A 16 16.08 2.16 -59.32
CA LEU A 16 15.72 2.50 -57.94
C LEU A 16 14.83 1.45 -57.27
N SER A 17 14.02 0.70 -58.02
CA SER A 17 13.19 -0.39 -57.47
C SER A 17 13.94 -1.72 -57.27
N THR A 18 15.16 -1.85 -57.81
CA THR A 18 16.04 -3.01 -57.60
C THR A 18 17.00 -2.85 -56.42
N ALA A 19 17.14 -1.63 -55.88
CA ALA A 19 18.09 -1.31 -54.82
C ALA A 19 17.73 -1.82 -53.40
N GLN A 20 16.55 -2.43 -53.22
CA GLN A 20 16.10 -2.97 -51.93
C GLN A 20 15.87 -4.48 -51.91
N ARG A 21 16.26 -5.22 -52.95
CA ARG A 21 16.27 -6.69 -52.85
C ARG A 21 17.47 -7.12 -52.03
N VAL A 22 17.21 -7.76 -50.89
CA VAL A 22 18.23 -8.46 -50.10
C VAL A 22 19.00 -9.44 -50.99
N GLN A 23 20.33 -9.37 -50.94
CA GLN A 23 21.20 -10.06 -51.88
C GLN A 23 21.88 -11.27 -51.23
N LYS A 24 22.21 -12.26 -52.05
CA LYS A 24 23.00 -13.43 -51.68
C LYS A 24 24.44 -13.16 -52.09
N PHE A 25 25.38 -13.16 -51.14
CA PHE A 25 26.79 -12.85 -51.40
C PHE A 25 27.72 -13.86 -50.74
N ALA A 26 28.96 -13.96 -51.22
CA ALA A 26 30.00 -14.71 -50.54
C ALA A 26 30.28 -14.11 -49.14
N ILE A 27 30.75 -14.96 -48.22
CA ILE A 27 31.22 -14.51 -46.90
C ILE A 27 32.38 -13.51 -47.11
N PRO A 28 32.41 -12.37 -46.42
CA PRO A 28 33.51 -11.41 -46.56
C PRO A 28 34.87 -12.02 -46.17
N ASP A 29 35.92 -11.68 -46.91
CA ASP A 29 37.28 -12.26 -46.74
C ASP A 29 37.92 -12.00 -45.36
N TRP A 30 37.41 -11.01 -44.60
CA TRP A 30 37.91 -10.64 -43.27
C TRP A 30 37.33 -11.49 -42.14
N VAL A 31 36.24 -12.21 -42.40
CA VAL A 31 35.56 -13.09 -41.45
C VAL A 31 36.42 -14.34 -41.23
N THR A 32 36.65 -14.71 -39.97
CA THR A 32 37.27 -16.00 -39.65
C THR A 32 36.18 -17.07 -39.65
N PRO A 33 36.21 -18.09 -40.52
CA PRO A 33 35.18 -19.14 -40.50
C PRO A 33 35.23 -19.94 -39.19
N ILE A 34 34.12 -19.96 -38.46
CA ILE A 34 33.99 -20.72 -37.21
C ILE A 34 33.12 -21.95 -37.45
N SER A 35 33.51 -23.06 -36.84
CA SER A 35 32.71 -24.27 -36.77
C SER A 35 32.56 -24.71 -35.33
N THR A 36 31.49 -25.46 -35.06
CA THR A 36 31.21 -26.05 -33.75
C THR A 36 31.01 -27.54 -33.91
N ASP A 37 31.31 -28.31 -32.87
CA ASP A 37 31.01 -29.74 -32.85
C ASP A 37 29.49 -29.93 -32.82
N LEU A 38 28.96 -30.61 -33.83
CA LEU A 38 27.53 -30.84 -34.01
C LEU A 38 26.98 -31.90 -33.04
N ASN A 39 27.86 -32.71 -32.46
CA ASN A 39 27.54 -33.68 -31.42
C ASN A 39 27.75 -33.13 -30.01
N ASN A 40 28.16 -31.86 -29.90
CA ASN A 40 28.47 -31.27 -28.61
C ASN A 40 27.23 -31.27 -27.73
N SER A 41 27.39 -31.81 -26.51
CA SER A 41 26.33 -32.05 -25.54
C SER A 41 25.88 -30.74 -24.89
N VAL A 42 25.31 -29.83 -25.68
CA VAL A 42 24.47 -28.75 -25.13
C VAL A 42 23.26 -29.42 -24.50
N ILE A 43 22.82 -28.94 -23.35
CA ILE A 43 21.62 -29.45 -22.68
C ILE A 43 20.47 -29.46 -23.69
N GLU A 44 19.93 -30.65 -24.00
CA GLU A 44 18.85 -30.86 -24.97
C GLU A 44 17.48 -30.56 -24.35
N GLU A 45 17.33 -29.38 -23.75
CA GLU A 45 16.07 -28.89 -23.18
C GLU A 45 15.59 -27.64 -23.94
N GLY A 46 14.27 -27.51 -24.11
CA GLY A 46 13.65 -26.45 -24.90
C GLY A 46 13.35 -26.85 -26.36
N GLY A 47 12.92 -25.90 -27.18
CA GLY A 47 12.65 -26.13 -28.60
C GLY A 47 13.91 -26.21 -29.46
N ILE A 48 14.90 -25.36 -29.17
CA ILE A 48 16.15 -25.22 -29.92
C ILE A 48 17.35 -25.23 -28.97
N ALA A 49 18.41 -25.94 -29.35
CA ALA A 49 19.74 -25.78 -28.73
C ALA A 49 20.66 -24.92 -29.60
N TYR A 50 21.28 -23.90 -29.01
CA TYR A 50 22.26 -23.03 -29.68
C TYR A 50 23.65 -23.69 -29.62
N LEU A 51 24.12 -24.22 -30.75
CA LEU A 51 25.44 -24.87 -30.85
C LEU A 51 26.57 -23.87 -31.11
N LEU A 52 26.27 -22.77 -31.81
CA LEU A 52 27.20 -21.67 -32.09
C LEU A 52 26.44 -20.35 -32.15
N ILE A 53 27.01 -19.34 -31.49
CA ILE A 53 26.73 -17.92 -31.69
C ILE A 53 28.05 -17.26 -32.08
N ASP A 54 28.12 -16.75 -33.31
CA ASP A 54 29.31 -16.09 -33.86
C ASP A 54 28.96 -14.68 -34.35
N TYR A 55 29.58 -13.67 -33.71
CA TYR A 55 29.51 -12.27 -34.11
C TYR A 55 30.90 -11.75 -34.43
N GLN A 56 31.08 -11.20 -35.62
CA GLN A 56 32.35 -10.59 -36.02
C GLN A 56 32.09 -9.23 -36.64
N ASP A 57 32.74 -8.18 -36.14
CA ASP A 57 32.59 -6.84 -36.68
C ASP A 57 33.92 -6.31 -37.20
N ASN A 58 33.88 -5.72 -38.40
CA ASN A 58 34.97 -4.96 -38.96
C ASN A 58 34.59 -3.48 -38.98
N LEU A 59 35.23 -2.72 -38.10
CA LEU A 59 34.90 -1.31 -37.88
C LEU A 59 35.32 -0.44 -39.08
N GLU A 60 36.30 -0.90 -39.85
CA GLU A 60 36.84 -0.16 -40.99
C GLU A 60 35.97 -0.31 -42.24
N THR A 61 35.48 -1.52 -42.50
CA THR A 61 34.50 -1.77 -43.56
C THR A 61 33.06 -1.47 -43.13
N LYS A 62 32.84 -1.20 -41.83
CA LYS A 62 31.55 -0.98 -41.18
C LYS A 62 30.59 -2.13 -41.44
N GLU A 63 31.07 -3.35 -41.22
CA GLU A 63 30.35 -4.57 -41.58
C GLU A 63 30.34 -5.51 -40.39
N GLN A 64 29.15 -6.01 -40.07
CA GLN A 64 28.89 -6.95 -38.98
C GLN A 64 28.47 -8.27 -39.58
N TYR A 65 29.12 -9.35 -39.18
CA TYR A 65 28.82 -10.71 -39.60
C TYR A 65 28.17 -11.45 -38.44
N VAL A 66 27.09 -12.16 -38.74
CA VAL A 66 26.34 -12.99 -37.80
C VAL A 66 26.24 -14.40 -38.34
N HIS A 67 26.56 -15.39 -37.51
CA HIS A 67 26.44 -16.81 -37.82
C HIS A 67 25.90 -17.59 -36.64
N TYR A 68 24.87 -18.39 -36.91
CA TYR A 68 24.27 -19.28 -35.93
C TYR A 68 24.27 -20.73 -36.42
N VAL A 69 24.39 -21.64 -35.46
CA VAL A 69 24.16 -23.08 -35.65
C VAL A 69 23.18 -23.53 -34.57
N LEU A 70 21.99 -23.96 -34.98
CA LEU A 70 20.86 -24.28 -34.12
C LEU A 70 20.46 -25.75 -34.31
N LYS A 71 20.22 -26.50 -33.24
CA LYS A 71 19.69 -27.88 -33.30
C LYS A 71 18.21 -27.88 -32.89
N VAL A 72 17.36 -28.47 -33.72
CA VAL A 72 15.91 -28.58 -33.48
C VAL A 72 15.63 -29.78 -32.57
N LEU A 73 15.04 -29.55 -31.40
CA LEU A 73 14.86 -30.59 -30.37
C LEU A 73 13.46 -31.19 -30.36
N ASN A 74 12.44 -30.44 -30.75
CA ASN A 74 11.04 -30.90 -30.74
C ASN A 74 10.17 -30.14 -31.76
N SER A 75 8.86 -30.39 -31.75
CA SER A 75 7.90 -29.76 -32.68
C SER A 75 7.78 -28.24 -32.53
N GLU A 76 7.88 -27.70 -31.31
CA GLU A 76 7.89 -26.24 -31.10
C GLU A 76 9.15 -25.63 -31.73
N GLY A 77 10.30 -26.29 -31.54
CA GLY A 77 11.55 -25.87 -32.16
C GLY A 77 11.55 -25.89 -33.68
N ILE A 78 10.73 -26.74 -34.32
CA ILE A 78 10.57 -26.72 -35.78
C ILE A 78 10.02 -25.37 -36.23
N GLN A 79 9.01 -24.84 -35.51
CA GLN A 79 8.40 -23.56 -35.85
C GLN A 79 9.42 -22.43 -35.76
N ASP A 80 10.15 -22.36 -34.64
CA ASP A 80 11.14 -21.30 -34.39
C ASP A 80 12.34 -21.37 -35.36
N ALA A 81 12.83 -22.57 -35.67
CA ALA A 81 14.00 -22.76 -36.54
C ALA A 81 13.68 -22.66 -38.03
N SER A 82 12.39 -22.69 -38.41
CA SER A 82 11.97 -22.59 -39.82
C SER A 82 12.09 -21.16 -40.36
N ASP A 83 12.10 -20.15 -39.49
CA ASP A 83 12.11 -18.75 -39.92
C ASP A 83 13.44 -18.07 -39.56
N ILE A 84 14.32 -17.93 -40.55
CA ILE A 84 15.53 -17.11 -40.38
C ILE A 84 15.13 -15.65 -40.52
N THR A 85 15.38 -14.86 -39.49
CA THR A 85 15.08 -13.43 -39.47
C THR A 85 16.33 -12.60 -39.22
N ALA A 86 16.41 -11.44 -39.87
CA ALA A 86 17.47 -10.46 -39.65
C ALA A 86 16.93 -9.03 -39.81
N THR A 87 17.10 -8.21 -38.78
CA THR A 87 16.62 -6.83 -38.74
C THR A 87 17.74 -5.86 -39.04
N TYR A 88 17.45 -4.82 -39.83
CA TYR A 88 18.41 -3.77 -40.20
C TYR A 88 17.68 -2.44 -40.44
N ASP A 89 18.40 -1.32 -40.27
CA ASP A 89 17.90 0.01 -40.62
C ASP A 89 18.19 0.31 -42.11
N PRO A 90 17.16 0.35 -42.98
CA PRO A 90 17.36 0.54 -44.41
C PRO A 90 17.85 1.94 -44.79
N ALA A 91 17.86 2.92 -43.87
CA ALA A 91 18.33 4.28 -44.15
C ALA A 91 19.85 4.37 -44.28
N PHE A 92 20.60 3.51 -43.57
CA PHE A 92 22.07 3.52 -43.62
C PHE A 92 22.70 2.12 -43.64
N GLN A 93 21.91 1.05 -43.52
CA GLN A 93 22.39 -0.33 -43.58
C GLN A 93 21.88 -1.07 -44.80
N SER A 94 22.67 -2.04 -45.27
CA SER A 94 22.25 -3.08 -46.20
C SER A 94 22.55 -4.45 -45.62
N ILE A 95 21.77 -5.45 -46.03
CA ILE A 95 21.91 -6.83 -45.54
C ILE A 95 22.23 -7.78 -46.70
N SER A 96 23.11 -8.73 -46.42
CA SER A 96 23.51 -9.80 -47.34
C SER A 96 23.46 -11.15 -46.64
N PHE A 97 22.73 -12.12 -47.19
CA PHE A 97 22.77 -13.50 -46.69
C PHE A 97 23.90 -14.27 -47.38
N HIS A 98 24.63 -15.08 -46.61
CA HIS A 98 25.78 -15.84 -47.10
C HIS A 98 25.53 -17.35 -47.10
N MET A 99 24.79 -17.84 -46.11
CA MET A 99 24.50 -19.26 -45.94
C MET A 99 23.13 -19.44 -45.29
N ALA A 100 22.39 -20.45 -45.73
CA ALA A 100 21.26 -21.03 -45.02
C ALA A 100 21.16 -22.49 -45.44
N GLN A 101 21.32 -23.41 -44.49
CA GLN A 101 21.38 -24.84 -44.78
C GLN A 101 20.82 -25.68 -43.63
N ILE A 102 20.37 -26.88 -43.97
CA ILE A 102 19.94 -27.90 -43.03
C ILE A 102 20.95 -29.04 -43.07
N LYS A 103 21.56 -29.37 -41.93
CA LYS A 103 22.36 -30.58 -41.75
C LYS A 103 21.48 -31.66 -41.11
N ARG A 104 21.31 -32.77 -41.82
CA ARG A 104 20.49 -33.91 -41.41
C ARG A 104 21.32 -35.19 -41.57
N ALA A 105 21.72 -35.78 -40.45
CA ALA A 105 22.74 -36.84 -40.43
C ALA A 105 23.98 -36.39 -41.23
N ASP A 106 24.48 -37.22 -42.16
CA ASP A 106 25.67 -36.91 -42.97
C ASP A 106 25.38 -36.06 -44.21
N LYS A 107 24.16 -35.50 -44.35
CA LYS A 107 23.76 -34.70 -45.52
C LYS A 107 23.59 -33.23 -45.15
N THR A 108 24.20 -32.36 -45.96
CA THR A 108 23.95 -30.92 -45.96
C THR A 108 23.01 -30.57 -47.10
N ILE A 109 21.90 -29.92 -46.78
CA ILE A 109 20.88 -29.47 -47.73
C ILE A 109 20.97 -27.95 -47.80
N GLU A 110 21.45 -27.44 -48.93
CA GLU A 110 21.49 -26.01 -49.21
C GLU A 110 20.05 -25.48 -49.33
N LYS A 111 19.73 -24.39 -48.62
CA LYS A 111 18.41 -23.76 -48.67
C LYS A 111 18.44 -22.32 -49.16
N LEU A 112 19.55 -21.59 -49.03
CA LEU A 112 19.61 -20.18 -49.40
C LEU A 112 19.36 -19.98 -50.88
N SER A 113 19.93 -20.79 -51.78
CA SER A 113 19.81 -20.65 -53.23
C SER A 113 18.36 -20.73 -53.72
N GLU A 114 17.58 -21.66 -53.16
CA GLU A 114 16.16 -21.87 -53.47
C GLU A 114 15.21 -20.92 -52.71
N SER A 115 15.69 -20.30 -51.64
CA SER A 115 14.87 -19.44 -50.78
C SER A 115 14.55 -18.09 -51.43
N LYS A 116 13.28 -17.68 -51.24
CA LYS A 116 12.84 -16.30 -51.42
C LYS A 116 13.11 -15.54 -50.13
N ILE A 117 13.80 -14.41 -50.24
CA ILE A 117 14.00 -13.50 -49.12
C ILE A 117 12.90 -12.45 -49.17
N ASN A 118 12.01 -12.48 -48.19
CA ASN A 118 10.96 -11.49 -48.04
C ASN A 118 11.46 -10.37 -47.12
N THR A 119 11.00 -9.14 -47.35
CA THR A 119 11.34 -8.00 -46.50
C THR A 119 10.06 -7.34 -46.05
N PHE A 120 9.93 -7.13 -44.74
CA PHE A 120 8.79 -6.51 -44.11
C PHE A 120 9.25 -5.34 -43.27
N GLN A 121 8.54 -4.22 -43.34
CA GLN A 121 8.69 -3.14 -42.36
C GLN A 121 7.77 -3.47 -41.20
N ARG A 122 8.33 -3.65 -40.00
CA ARG A 122 7.59 -4.05 -38.80
C ARG A 122 7.83 -3.04 -37.70
N GLU A 123 6.86 -2.16 -37.48
CA GLU A 123 6.89 -1.18 -36.40
C GLU A 123 6.45 -1.86 -35.09
N THR A 124 7.41 -2.35 -34.30
CA THR A 124 7.11 -3.16 -33.11
C THR A 124 6.60 -2.38 -31.92
N ASN A 125 6.73 -1.05 -31.93
CA ASN A 125 6.36 -0.16 -30.84
C ASN A 125 5.31 0.89 -31.28
N LEU A 126 4.54 0.59 -32.33
CA LEU A 126 3.56 1.52 -32.92
C LEU A 126 2.46 1.91 -31.92
N GLU A 127 2.01 0.95 -31.11
CA GLU A 127 1.05 1.15 -30.02
C GLU A 127 1.57 2.08 -28.93
N ARG A 128 2.91 2.22 -28.82
CA ARG A 128 3.58 3.20 -27.96
C ARG A 128 3.88 4.51 -28.67
N SER A 129 3.37 4.71 -29.89
CA SER A 129 3.67 5.87 -30.75
C SER A 129 5.17 6.03 -31.04
N LEU A 130 5.90 4.92 -31.19
CA LEU A 130 7.30 4.89 -31.57
C LEU A 130 7.46 4.20 -32.93
N TYR A 131 8.08 4.91 -33.87
CA TYR A 131 8.40 4.40 -35.20
C TYR A 131 9.90 4.16 -35.29
N ASP A 132 10.31 2.91 -35.50
CA ASP A 132 11.73 2.52 -35.60
C ASP A 132 12.22 2.41 -37.04
N GLY A 133 11.29 2.33 -38.02
CA GLY A 133 11.61 2.32 -39.45
C GLY A 133 12.46 1.13 -39.89
N SER A 134 12.59 0.10 -39.05
CA SER A 134 13.44 -1.05 -39.31
C SER A 134 12.78 -2.03 -40.29
N ASN A 135 13.62 -2.65 -41.11
CA ASN A 135 13.19 -3.72 -42.01
C ASN A 135 13.65 -5.06 -41.46
N THR A 136 12.76 -6.04 -41.49
CA THR A 136 13.05 -7.45 -41.19
C THR A 136 13.13 -8.25 -42.49
N ALA A 137 14.30 -8.80 -42.79
CA ALA A 137 14.47 -9.79 -43.85
C ALA A 137 14.18 -11.19 -43.31
N VAL A 138 13.36 -11.97 -44.02
CA VAL A 138 12.87 -13.28 -43.59
C VAL A 138 13.12 -14.32 -44.68
N ILE A 139 13.69 -15.46 -44.29
CA ILE A 139 13.77 -16.67 -45.09
C ILE A 139 12.98 -17.76 -44.37
N ASN A 140 11.91 -18.24 -45.02
CA ASN A 140 11.14 -19.37 -44.53
C ASN A 140 11.74 -20.66 -45.11
N LEU A 141 12.34 -21.49 -44.26
CA LEU A 141 12.91 -22.78 -44.60
C LEU A 141 11.82 -23.85 -44.72
N SER A 142 11.89 -24.62 -45.80
CA SER A 142 11.01 -25.77 -46.01
C SER A 142 11.62 -27.07 -45.48
N ASP A 143 10.79 -28.01 -45.05
CA ASP A 143 11.20 -29.35 -44.60
C ASP A 143 12.19 -29.35 -43.43
N VAL A 144 12.02 -28.46 -42.44
CA VAL A 144 12.72 -28.55 -41.15
C VAL A 144 12.06 -29.64 -40.29
N ARG A 145 12.87 -30.47 -39.63
CA ARG A 145 12.42 -31.61 -38.81
C ARG A 145 13.15 -31.65 -37.48
N THR A 146 12.55 -32.34 -36.51
CA THR A 146 13.22 -32.67 -35.26
C THR A 146 14.54 -33.40 -35.51
N GLY A 147 15.60 -32.97 -34.83
CA GLY A 147 16.97 -33.48 -34.96
C GLY A 147 17.79 -32.79 -36.05
N ASP A 148 17.18 -31.97 -36.91
CA ASP A 148 17.92 -31.18 -37.89
C ASP A 148 18.77 -30.11 -37.22
N ILE A 149 19.90 -29.79 -37.85
CA ILE A 149 20.70 -28.62 -37.50
C ILE A 149 20.51 -27.56 -38.58
N VAL A 150 19.97 -26.42 -38.20
CA VAL A 150 19.80 -25.24 -39.04
C VAL A 150 21.02 -24.34 -38.85
N GLU A 151 21.73 -24.06 -39.93
CA GLU A 151 22.91 -23.19 -39.92
C GLU A 151 22.76 -22.08 -40.95
N PHE A 152 22.99 -20.86 -40.53
CA PHE A 152 22.85 -19.71 -41.41
C PHE A 152 23.77 -18.56 -41.01
N SER A 153 24.08 -17.71 -41.98
CA SER A 153 24.85 -16.49 -41.74
C SER A 153 24.48 -15.37 -42.69
N TYR A 154 24.65 -14.15 -42.20
CA TYR A 154 24.41 -12.91 -42.93
C TYR A 154 25.35 -11.81 -42.44
N SER A 155 25.55 -10.79 -43.28
CA SER A 155 26.23 -9.55 -42.88
C SER A 155 25.31 -8.35 -42.99
N ILE A 156 25.45 -7.43 -42.05
CA ILE A 156 24.85 -6.10 -42.08
C ILE A 156 25.98 -5.10 -42.31
N LYS A 157 25.88 -4.33 -43.39
CA LYS A 157 26.88 -3.32 -43.76
C LYS A 157 26.30 -1.93 -43.59
N GLY A 158 27.01 -1.10 -42.82
CA GLY A 158 26.64 0.27 -42.49
C GLY A 158 26.49 0.47 -40.99
N PHE A 159 27.10 1.54 -40.49
CA PHE A 159 26.90 2.03 -39.12
C PHE A 159 26.18 3.37 -39.16
N ASN A 160 25.51 3.70 -38.06
CA ASN A 160 24.79 4.96 -37.94
C ASN A 160 25.76 6.14 -38.18
N PRO A 161 25.49 7.01 -39.18
CA PRO A 161 26.39 8.12 -39.50
C PRO A 161 26.63 9.08 -38.34
N ILE A 162 25.70 9.15 -37.36
CA ILE A 162 25.86 10.02 -36.19
C ILE A 162 27.11 9.69 -35.36
N ASN A 163 27.58 8.44 -35.43
CA ASN A 163 28.73 7.98 -34.65
C ASN A 163 30.06 8.55 -35.15
N LYS A 164 30.10 9.14 -36.36
CA LYS A 164 31.31 9.67 -37.01
C LYS A 164 32.50 8.71 -37.03
N GLY A 165 32.23 7.40 -37.14
CA GLY A 165 33.25 6.34 -37.15
C GLY A 165 33.54 5.72 -35.79
N ASN A 166 32.98 6.26 -34.70
CA ASN A 166 33.05 5.62 -33.40
C ASN A 166 32.18 4.36 -33.32
N TYR A 167 32.56 3.47 -32.43
CA TYR A 167 31.88 2.20 -32.20
C TYR A 167 31.83 1.90 -30.71
N SER A 168 30.74 1.28 -30.26
CA SER A 168 30.61 0.77 -28.90
C SER A 168 29.58 -0.34 -28.85
N SER A 169 29.84 -1.37 -28.05
CA SER A 169 28.98 -2.55 -27.93
C SER A 169 29.14 -3.23 -26.57
N VAL A 170 28.26 -4.18 -26.26
CA VAL A 170 28.34 -5.06 -25.10
C VAL A 170 28.34 -6.50 -25.60
N LEU A 171 29.46 -7.20 -25.39
CA LEU A 171 29.67 -8.56 -25.85
C LEU A 171 29.42 -9.53 -24.70
N TYR A 172 28.43 -10.41 -24.82
CA TYR A 172 28.10 -11.41 -23.80
C TYR A 172 28.93 -12.68 -23.98
N GLN A 173 29.48 -13.19 -22.88
CA GLN A 173 30.20 -14.47 -22.82
C GLN A 173 29.36 -15.57 -22.15
N GLU A 174 28.22 -15.21 -21.57
CA GLU A 174 27.23 -16.11 -20.99
C GLU A 174 25.83 -15.62 -21.36
N PHE A 175 24.89 -16.55 -21.55
CA PHE A 175 23.49 -16.26 -21.85
C PHE A 175 22.57 -16.85 -20.78
N THR A 176 21.27 -16.54 -20.86
CA THR A 176 20.24 -17.13 -19.98
C THR A 176 19.77 -18.51 -20.42
N LEU A 177 20.38 -19.02 -21.50
CA LEU A 177 20.16 -20.34 -22.06
C LEU A 177 21.50 -21.01 -22.36
N PRO A 178 21.55 -22.36 -22.38
CA PRO A 178 22.77 -23.09 -22.72
C PRO A 178 23.22 -22.82 -24.17
N VAL A 179 24.51 -22.49 -24.35
CA VAL A 179 25.13 -22.28 -25.66
C VAL A 179 26.37 -23.17 -25.78
N GLY A 180 26.58 -23.82 -26.92
CA GLY A 180 27.73 -24.70 -27.14
C GLY A 180 29.05 -23.94 -27.31
N LYS A 181 29.02 -22.83 -28.04
CA LYS A 181 30.18 -21.97 -28.31
C LYS A 181 29.74 -20.54 -28.60
N ILE A 182 30.46 -19.57 -28.04
CA ILE A 182 30.30 -18.14 -28.31
C ILE A 182 31.62 -17.64 -28.90
N TYR A 183 31.55 -17.00 -30.06
CA TYR A 183 32.70 -16.38 -30.69
C TYR A 183 32.40 -14.91 -30.97
N HIS A 184 33.27 -14.03 -30.48
CA HIS A 184 33.25 -12.60 -30.82
C HIS A 184 34.59 -12.21 -31.43
N LYS A 185 34.56 -11.45 -32.51
CA LYS A 185 35.76 -10.84 -33.10
C LYS A 185 35.50 -9.39 -33.48
N LEU A 186 36.34 -8.48 -32.99
CA LEU A 186 36.32 -7.08 -33.41
C LEU A 186 37.61 -6.72 -34.12
N ILE A 187 37.53 -6.22 -35.35
CA ILE A 187 38.68 -5.72 -36.12
C ILE A 187 38.63 -4.20 -36.15
N THR A 188 39.73 -3.57 -35.73
CA THR A 188 39.94 -2.12 -35.83
C THR A 188 41.28 -1.79 -36.47
N ASN A 189 41.45 -0.54 -36.89
CA ASN A 189 42.73 -0.02 -37.37
C ASN A 189 43.60 0.47 -36.19
N GLU A 190 44.87 0.78 -36.44
CA GLU A 190 45.77 1.33 -35.39
C GLU A 190 45.40 2.75 -34.94
N LYS A 191 44.59 3.48 -35.73
CA LYS A 191 44.22 4.88 -35.46
C LYS A 191 43.07 5.01 -34.46
N ASN A 192 42.25 3.98 -34.32
CA ASN A 192 41.05 3.94 -33.46
C ASN A 192 41.16 2.71 -32.52
N PRO A 193 42.04 2.75 -31.50
CA PRO A 193 42.16 1.65 -30.56
C PRO A 193 40.83 1.43 -29.79
N LEU A 194 40.53 0.17 -29.49
CA LEU A 194 39.39 -0.19 -28.67
C LEU A 194 39.78 -0.18 -27.19
N THR A 195 39.00 0.50 -26.37
CA THR A 195 38.97 0.33 -24.91
C THR A 195 37.92 -0.72 -24.56
N TYR A 196 38.15 -1.46 -23.48
CA TYR A 196 37.18 -2.44 -23.00
C TYR A 196 37.23 -2.60 -21.48
N ASN A 197 36.06 -2.83 -20.90
CA ASN A 197 35.88 -3.13 -19.48
C ASN A 197 35.30 -4.55 -19.34
N LEU A 198 35.94 -5.37 -18.51
CA LEU A 198 35.49 -6.72 -18.18
C LEU A 198 34.52 -6.66 -17.00
N LEU A 199 33.35 -7.28 -17.12
CA LEU A 199 32.30 -7.26 -16.13
C LEU A 199 31.97 -8.68 -15.67
N ASN A 200 31.76 -8.86 -14.36
CA ASN A 200 31.44 -10.14 -13.73
C ASN A 200 32.47 -11.24 -14.02
N ASP A 201 33.77 -10.92 -13.98
CA ASP A 201 34.87 -11.86 -14.27
C ASP A 201 34.85 -12.42 -15.70
N ALA A 202 34.44 -11.59 -16.67
CA ALA A 202 34.56 -11.88 -18.09
C ALA A 202 36.03 -12.07 -18.52
N GLU A 203 36.24 -12.97 -19.47
CA GLU A 203 37.55 -13.27 -20.05
C GLU A 203 38.05 -12.12 -20.94
N SER A 204 39.36 -11.86 -20.89
CA SER A 204 40.01 -10.87 -21.75
C SER A 204 40.14 -11.37 -23.20
N PRO A 205 40.13 -10.47 -24.20
CA PRO A 205 40.34 -10.88 -25.58
C PRO A 205 41.77 -11.37 -25.82
N THR A 206 41.92 -12.33 -26.72
CA THR A 206 43.18 -12.52 -27.43
C THR A 206 43.33 -11.41 -28.47
N ILE A 207 44.50 -10.77 -28.53
CA ILE A 207 44.77 -9.67 -29.44
C ILE A 207 45.81 -10.09 -30.46
N GLU A 208 45.49 -9.94 -31.74
CA GLU A 208 46.38 -10.29 -32.85
C GLU A 208 46.35 -9.26 -33.98
N ASN A 209 47.42 -9.21 -34.76
CA ASN A 209 47.49 -8.39 -35.98
C ASN A 209 47.12 -9.26 -37.18
N THR A 210 46.10 -8.84 -37.92
CA THR A 210 45.61 -9.52 -39.12
C THR A 210 45.91 -8.67 -40.37
N ALA A 211 45.70 -9.23 -41.56
CA ALA A 211 45.77 -8.48 -42.81
C ALA A 211 44.75 -7.33 -42.91
N PHE A 212 43.73 -7.33 -42.05
CA PHE A 212 42.62 -6.37 -42.05
C PHE A 212 42.70 -5.35 -40.90
N GLY A 213 43.71 -5.46 -40.02
CA GLY A 213 43.86 -4.63 -38.84
C GLY A 213 44.07 -5.45 -37.57
N LYS A 214 43.98 -4.78 -36.43
CA LYS A 214 44.12 -5.37 -35.10
C LYS A 214 42.81 -6.03 -34.69
N ALA A 215 42.84 -7.33 -34.40
CA ALA A 215 41.69 -8.12 -34.00
C ALA A 215 41.68 -8.37 -32.48
N TYR A 216 40.51 -8.26 -31.87
CA TYR A 216 40.21 -8.61 -30.48
C TYR A 216 39.24 -9.78 -30.51
N ILE A 217 39.65 -10.93 -29.98
CA ILE A 217 38.95 -12.20 -30.14
C ILE A 217 38.58 -12.77 -28.77
N TRP A 218 37.30 -13.10 -28.60
CA TRP A 218 36.80 -13.90 -27.48
C TRP A 218 36.24 -15.20 -28.04
N ASN A 219 36.84 -16.32 -27.63
CA ASN A 219 36.43 -17.66 -28.02
C ASN A 219 36.07 -18.46 -26.76
N ILE A 220 34.77 -18.53 -26.46
CA ILE A 220 34.25 -19.17 -25.26
C ILE A 220 33.62 -20.50 -25.65
N ASP A 221 34.29 -21.59 -25.30
CA ASP A 221 33.81 -22.95 -25.53
C ASP A 221 33.04 -23.45 -24.31
N LYS A 222 31.83 -23.96 -24.51
CA LYS A 222 30.92 -24.44 -23.44
C LYS A 222 30.74 -23.42 -22.30
N PRO A 223 30.31 -22.18 -22.61
CA PRO A 223 30.04 -21.17 -21.59
C PRO A 223 29.05 -21.69 -20.54
N ASN A 224 29.21 -21.22 -19.30
CA ASN A 224 28.13 -21.33 -18.33
C ASN A 224 26.93 -20.50 -18.81
N TYR A 225 25.76 -20.77 -18.22
CA TYR A 225 24.56 -19.97 -18.45
C TYR A 225 23.99 -19.52 -17.12
N VAL A 226 23.34 -18.36 -17.14
CA VAL A 226 22.80 -17.71 -15.94
C VAL A 226 21.31 -17.96 -15.85
N ARG A 227 20.82 -18.37 -14.69
CA ARG A 227 19.38 -18.37 -14.38
C ARG A 227 19.11 -17.27 -13.36
N TYR A 228 18.23 -16.36 -13.70
CA TYR A 228 17.77 -15.33 -12.77
C TYR A 228 16.62 -15.87 -11.94
N ASP A 229 16.66 -15.60 -10.64
CA ASP A 229 15.51 -15.84 -9.77
C ASP A 229 14.37 -14.90 -10.19
N SER A 230 13.11 -15.33 -10.00
CA SER A 230 11.93 -14.45 -10.20
C SER A 230 12.07 -13.16 -9.39
N ASN A 231 11.59 -12.03 -9.89
CA ASN A 231 11.64 -10.73 -9.18
C ASN A 231 13.07 -10.28 -8.79
N THR A 232 14.10 -10.73 -9.51
CA THR A 232 15.44 -10.12 -9.39
C THR A 232 15.38 -8.66 -9.89
N PRO A 233 16.11 -7.71 -9.27
CA PRO A 233 16.15 -6.33 -9.78
C PRO A 233 16.48 -6.31 -11.28
N TYR A 234 15.66 -5.65 -12.09
CA TYR A 234 15.75 -5.72 -13.55
C TYR A 234 17.09 -5.21 -14.11
N TRP A 235 17.76 -4.33 -13.37
CA TRP A 235 19.08 -3.78 -13.70
C TRP A 235 20.25 -4.69 -13.29
N LEU A 236 19.98 -5.74 -12.48
CA LEU A 236 21.03 -6.67 -12.05
C LEU A 236 21.36 -7.61 -13.20
N ASN A 237 22.54 -7.42 -13.79
CA ASN A 237 23.06 -8.30 -14.81
C ASN A 237 24.32 -9.01 -14.30
N THR A 238 24.21 -10.31 -14.04
CA THR A 238 25.28 -11.17 -13.52
C THR A 238 26.03 -11.93 -14.61
N GLN A 239 25.59 -11.86 -15.86
CA GLN A 239 26.26 -12.53 -16.98
C GLN A 239 27.66 -11.94 -17.19
N LYS A 240 28.64 -12.80 -17.47
CA LYS A 240 29.95 -12.38 -17.98
C LYS A 240 29.77 -11.63 -19.29
N ARG A 241 30.28 -10.40 -19.32
CA ARG A 241 30.21 -9.56 -20.52
C ARG A 241 31.35 -8.55 -20.57
N VAL A 242 31.60 -8.04 -21.77
CA VAL A 242 32.63 -7.05 -22.05
C VAL A 242 31.99 -5.84 -22.68
N SER A 243 32.16 -4.68 -22.04
CA SER A 243 31.77 -3.40 -22.64
C SER A 243 32.94 -2.89 -23.45
N VAL A 244 32.73 -2.63 -24.74
CA VAL A 244 33.78 -2.17 -25.68
C VAL A 244 33.42 -0.79 -26.23
N SER A 245 34.44 0.03 -26.46
CA SER A 245 34.25 1.37 -27.01
C SER A 245 35.48 1.88 -27.77
N THR A 246 35.27 2.73 -28.76
CA THR A 246 36.33 3.57 -29.34
C THR A 246 36.42 4.94 -28.69
N PHE A 247 35.47 5.29 -27.81
CA PHE A 247 35.53 6.52 -27.03
C PHE A 247 36.53 6.34 -25.87
N ASN A 248 37.39 7.33 -25.67
CA ASN A 248 38.36 7.33 -24.58
C ASN A 248 37.75 7.75 -23.25
N ASP A 249 36.80 8.69 -23.30
CA ASP A 249 36.12 9.24 -22.13
C ASP A 249 34.71 9.76 -22.47
N TRP A 250 33.99 10.24 -21.46
CA TRP A 250 32.64 10.79 -21.62
C TRP A 250 32.61 12.18 -22.28
N SER A 251 33.74 12.88 -22.37
CA SER A 251 33.81 14.16 -23.09
C SER A 251 33.72 13.96 -24.59
N GLU A 252 34.33 12.89 -25.14
CA GLU A 252 34.19 12.54 -26.56
C GLU A 252 32.76 12.16 -26.94
N VAL A 253 32.02 11.51 -26.02
CA VAL A 253 30.59 11.22 -26.19
C VAL A 253 29.78 12.52 -26.22
N THR A 254 30.12 13.47 -25.33
CA THR A 254 29.49 14.79 -25.31
C THR A 254 29.77 15.55 -26.60
N ASP A 255 31.03 15.61 -27.04
CA ASP A 255 31.46 16.33 -28.24
C ASP A 255 30.84 15.75 -29.53
N LEU A 256 30.55 14.44 -29.52
CA LEU A 256 29.83 13.80 -30.62
C LEU A 256 28.40 14.34 -30.77
N LEU A 257 27.67 14.44 -29.65
CA LEU A 257 26.24 14.70 -29.63
C LEU A 257 25.89 16.18 -29.46
N LEU A 258 26.66 16.94 -28.68
CA LEU A 258 26.39 18.34 -28.33
C LEU A 258 26.07 19.24 -29.54
N PRO A 259 26.73 19.14 -30.71
CA PRO A 259 26.39 19.96 -31.88
C PRO A 259 24.95 19.76 -32.40
N HIS A 260 24.29 18.66 -32.03
CA HIS A 260 22.89 18.39 -32.36
C HIS A 260 21.89 18.97 -31.35
N TYR A 261 22.38 19.43 -30.20
CA TYR A 261 21.61 20.00 -29.10
C TYR A 261 21.94 21.50 -28.88
N GLU A 262 22.74 22.11 -29.76
CA GLU A 262 23.04 23.54 -29.71
C GLU A 262 21.79 24.38 -30.04
N MET A 263 21.63 25.46 -29.28
CA MET A 263 20.50 26.38 -29.36
C MET A 263 20.91 27.70 -30.04
N SER A 264 20.04 28.24 -30.89
CA SER A 264 20.14 29.63 -31.34
C SER A 264 19.46 30.55 -30.31
N PRO A 265 20.14 31.55 -29.72
CA PRO A 265 19.62 32.42 -28.64
C PRO A 265 18.41 33.32 -28.94
N GLY A 266 17.54 33.02 -29.91
CA GLY A 266 16.41 33.88 -30.28
C GLY A 266 15.27 33.23 -31.06
N ASP A 267 15.24 31.90 -31.23
CA ASP A 267 14.36 31.29 -32.22
C ASP A 267 12.94 30.94 -31.74
N ILE A 268 12.65 30.98 -30.43
CA ILE A 268 11.31 30.71 -29.88
C ILE A 268 10.99 31.54 -28.64
N LYS A 269 9.75 32.03 -28.54
CA LYS A 269 9.19 32.63 -27.31
C LYS A 269 8.37 31.58 -26.56
N SER A 270 8.49 31.54 -25.23
CA SER A 270 7.68 30.65 -24.40
C SER A 270 6.19 31.01 -24.52
N PRO A 271 5.31 30.05 -24.85
CA PRO A 271 3.86 30.28 -24.83
C PRO A 271 3.32 30.64 -23.45
N VAL A 272 4.02 30.23 -22.38
CA VAL A 272 3.65 30.55 -20.99
C VAL A 272 3.68 32.06 -20.73
N LEU A 273 4.56 32.81 -21.40
CA LEU A 273 4.62 34.27 -21.29
C LEU A 273 3.48 34.99 -22.02
N TRP A 274 2.63 34.28 -22.75
CA TRP A 274 1.40 34.86 -23.32
C TRP A 274 0.30 34.98 -22.27
N GLU A 275 0.42 34.24 -21.16
CA GLU A 275 -0.44 34.41 -19.99
C GLU A 275 0.00 35.66 -19.22
N LYS A 276 -0.96 36.51 -18.82
CA LYS A 276 -0.69 37.79 -18.14
C LYS A 276 -0.25 37.64 -16.67
N GLU A 277 -0.20 36.41 -16.17
CA GLU A 277 -0.13 36.05 -14.75
C GLU A 277 1.04 35.08 -14.50
N VAL A 278 2.27 35.59 -14.62
CA VAL A 278 3.47 34.88 -14.17
C VAL A 278 4.18 35.80 -13.18
N ASP A 279 3.98 35.52 -11.89
CA ASP A 279 4.34 36.41 -10.79
C ASP A 279 5.81 36.22 -10.34
N SER A 280 6.43 35.09 -10.69
CA SER A 280 7.82 34.79 -10.31
C SER A 280 8.56 33.93 -11.34
N LYS A 281 9.90 33.91 -11.24
CA LYS A 281 10.74 33.02 -12.07
C LYS A 281 10.49 31.54 -11.77
N GLU A 282 10.18 31.20 -10.52
CA GLU A 282 9.83 29.84 -10.10
C GLU A 282 8.52 29.36 -10.73
N GLU A 283 7.49 30.23 -10.71
CA GLU A 283 6.22 29.96 -11.38
C GLU A 283 6.42 29.79 -12.89
N PHE A 284 7.23 30.65 -13.51
CA PHE A 284 7.61 30.52 -14.93
C PHE A 284 8.22 29.15 -15.26
N ILE A 285 9.20 28.70 -14.46
CA ILE A 285 9.85 27.41 -14.65
C ILE A 285 8.82 26.28 -14.53
N THR A 286 8.03 26.27 -13.47
CA THR A 286 7.03 25.21 -13.23
C THR A 286 5.97 25.15 -14.32
N LYS A 287 5.42 26.30 -14.74
CA LYS A 287 4.45 26.37 -15.86
C LYS A 287 5.07 25.93 -17.19
N THR A 288 6.34 26.25 -17.43
CA THR A 288 7.05 25.83 -18.66
C THR A 288 7.29 24.32 -18.66
N ILE A 289 7.67 23.72 -17.52
CA ILE A 289 7.74 22.26 -17.36
C ILE A 289 6.39 21.63 -17.68
N ARG A 290 5.30 22.13 -17.09
CA ARG A 290 3.94 21.62 -17.30
C ARG A 290 3.50 21.74 -18.75
N PHE A 291 3.74 22.87 -19.38
CA PHE A 291 3.45 23.08 -20.79
C PHE A 291 4.16 22.04 -21.67
N VAL A 292 5.45 21.79 -21.45
CA VAL A 292 6.16 20.77 -22.23
C VAL A 292 5.62 19.37 -21.92
N GLN A 293 5.32 19.04 -20.67
CA GLN A 293 4.78 17.73 -20.29
C GLN A 293 3.40 17.46 -20.88
N ASP A 294 2.46 18.40 -20.73
CA ASP A 294 1.03 18.19 -21.01
C ASP A 294 0.61 18.61 -22.43
N ASP A 295 1.18 19.69 -22.97
CA ASP A 295 0.74 20.28 -24.25
C ASP A 295 1.61 19.86 -25.44
N VAL A 296 2.73 19.17 -25.20
CA VAL A 296 3.56 18.58 -26.26
C VAL A 296 3.45 17.06 -26.19
N ARG A 297 2.71 16.47 -27.13
CA ARG A 297 2.43 15.03 -27.16
C ARG A 297 3.71 14.22 -27.40
N TYR A 298 3.86 13.10 -26.69
CA TYR A 298 4.95 12.17 -26.96
C TYR A 298 4.75 11.45 -28.30
N LEU A 299 5.72 11.55 -29.21
CA LEU A 299 5.76 10.85 -30.49
C LEU A 299 7.21 10.70 -30.93
N GLY A 300 7.70 9.46 -31.03
CA GLY A 300 9.10 9.19 -31.35
C GLY A 300 9.32 8.58 -32.72
N PHE A 301 10.35 9.07 -33.39
CA PHE A 301 10.91 8.50 -34.62
C PHE A 301 12.33 8.04 -34.32
N GLU A 302 12.48 6.79 -33.90
CA GLU A 302 13.72 6.19 -33.39
C GLU A 302 14.55 5.53 -34.51
N SER A 303 14.31 5.93 -35.76
CA SER A 303 15.04 5.43 -36.93
C SER A 303 16.23 6.31 -37.29
N GLY A 304 17.26 5.71 -37.87
CA GLY A 304 18.35 6.46 -38.47
C GLY A 304 19.11 7.33 -37.46
N ILE A 305 19.44 8.53 -37.93
CA ILE A 305 20.05 9.58 -37.11
C ILE A 305 19.04 10.18 -36.11
N GLY A 306 17.73 10.05 -36.38
CA GLY A 306 16.65 10.60 -35.54
C GLY A 306 16.61 9.99 -34.14
N ALA A 307 17.07 8.74 -33.99
CA ALA A 307 17.24 8.07 -32.70
C ALA A 307 18.14 8.82 -31.69
N TYR A 308 18.99 9.73 -32.15
CA TYR A 308 19.94 10.47 -31.30
C TYR A 308 19.89 11.99 -31.51
N LYS A 309 19.46 12.44 -32.70
CA LYS A 309 19.37 13.85 -33.06
C LYS A 309 17.95 14.37 -32.87
N PRO A 310 17.73 15.35 -31.98
CA PRO A 310 16.42 15.97 -31.81
C PRO A 310 16.03 16.84 -33.02
N ASN A 311 14.73 17.00 -33.21
CA ASN A 311 14.13 18.08 -33.97
C ASN A 311 14.43 19.44 -33.31
N THR A 312 14.36 20.51 -34.10
CA THR A 312 14.58 21.85 -33.55
C THR A 312 13.45 22.24 -32.58
N PRO A 313 13.74 22.96 -31.49
CA PRO A 313 12.72 23.44 -30.55
C PRO A 313 11.56 24.17 -31.21
N LYS A 314 11.85 24.98 -32.24
CA LYS A 314 10.84 25.66 -33.06
C LYS A 314 9.87 24.69 -33.71
N LYS A 315 10.38 23.63 -34.34
CA LYS A 315 9.56 22.63 -35.01
C LYS A 315 8.73 21.83 -34.00
N VAL A 316 9.31 21.43 -32.87
CA VAL A 316 8.59 20.73 -31.79
C VAL A 316 7.46 21.60 -31.24
N LEU A 317 7.73 22.89 -31.03
CA LEU A 317 6.74 23.85 -30.56
C LEU A 317 5.60 24.05 -31.56
N GLU A 318 5.92 24.23 -32.85
CA GLU A 318 4.93 24.36 -33.94
C GLU A 318 4.08 23.09 -34.10
N ASN A 319 4.70 21.91 -34.01
CA ASN A 319 4.03 20.63 -34.22
C ASN A 319 3.27 20.11 -33.00
N ARG A 320 3.61 20.58 -31.79
CA ARG A 320 3.05 20.10 -30.51
C ARG A 320 3.26 18.60 -30.27
N TYR A 321 4.35 18.03 -30.79
CA TYR A 321 4.79 16.68 -30.45
C TYR A 321 6.31 16.51 -30.58
N GLY A 322 6.85 15.51 -29.87
CA GLY A 322 8.26 15.08 -29.95
C GLY A 322 8.57 13.92 -29.00
N ASP A 323 9.75 13.33 -29.13
CA ASP A 323 10.27 12.29 -28.22
C ASP A 323 10.97 12.87 -26.98
N CYS A 324 11.67 12.03 -26.21
CA CYS A 324 12.40 12.43 -25.01
C CYS A 324 13.49 13.48 -25.29
N LYS A 325 14.18 13.39 -26.43
CA LYS A 325 15.26 14.29 -26.84
C LYS A 325 14.69 15.64 -27.28
N ASP A 326 13.62 15.59 -28.07
CA ASP A 326 12.87 16.76 -28.56
C ASP A 326 12.29 17.59 -27.41
N LYS A 327 11.59 16.94 -26.48
CA LYS A 327 10.96 17.60 -25.34
C LYS A 327 12.02 18.17 -24.38
N SER A 328 13.12 17.45 -24.15
CA SER A 328 14.22 17.92 -23.32
C SER A 328 14.95 19.12 -23.90
N LEU A 329 15.21 19.12 -25.22
CA LEU A 329 15.81 20.26 -25.89
C LEU A 329 14.86 21.47 -25.92
N LEU A 330 13.56 21.25 -26.14
CA LEU A 330 12.56 22.32 -26.08
C LEU A 330 12.51 22.97 -24.69
N LEU A 331 12.36 22.17 -23.63
CA LEU A 331 12.31 22.68 -22.25
C LEU A 331 13.59 23.44 -21.91
N SER A 332 14.76 22.87 -22.21
CA SER A 332 16.06 23.53 -21.98
C SER A 332 16.14 24.89 -22.69
N THR A 333 15.68 24.96 -23.95
CA THR A 333 15.68 26.20 -24.74
C THR A 333 14.76 27.27 -24.14
N LEU A 334 13.54 26.89 -23.74
CA LEU A 334 12.58 27.81 -23.16
C LEU A 334 13.07 28.40 -21.82
N LEU A 335 13.73 27.57 -21.01
CA LEU A 335 14.32 28.00 -19.74
C LEU A 335 15.55 28.90 -19.96
N GLN A 336 16.45 28.55 -20.88
CA GLN A 336 17.63 29.35 -21.18
C GLN A 336 17.30 30.74 -21.74
N ASN A 337 16.26 30.86 -22.57
CA ASN A 337 15.81 32.16 -23.09
C ASN A 337 15.38 33.13 -21.99
N GLU A 338 15.00 32.61 -20.82
CA GLU A 338 14.66 33.38 -19.63
C GLU A 338 15.78 33.38 -18.59
N GLY A 339 17.01 33.04 -18.99
CA GLY A 339 18.20 33.13 -18.13
C GLY A 339 18.34 32.02 -17.10
N VAL A 340 17.64 30.89 -17.25
CA VAL A 340 17.79 29.70 -16.40
C VAL A 340 18.78 28.73 -17.07
N PRO A 341 19.95 28.43 -16.47
CA PRO A 341 20.89 27.47 -17.03
C PRO A 341 20.29 26.06 -17.06
N ALA A 342 19.84 25.60 -18.22
CA ALA A 342 19.17 24.32 -18.41
C ALA A 342 19.75 23.54 -19.59
N TYR A 343 20.00 22.24 -19.44
CA TYR A 343 20.66 21.41 -20.43
C TYR A 343 20.01 20.03 -20.54
N PRO A 344 19.88 19.48 -21.75
CA PRO A 344 19.51 18.07 -21.93
C PRO A 344 20.52 17.16 -21.24
N MET A 345 20.03 16.06 -20.67
CA MET A 345 20.81 15.07 -19.94
C MET A 345 20.40 13.67 -20.39
N LEU A 346 21.38 12.91 -20.87
CA LEU A 346 21.17 11.53 -21.29
C LEU A 346 21.19 10.61 -20.08
N VAL A 347 20.18 9.74 -19.97
CA VAL A 347 20.05 8.78 -18.88
C VAL A 347 19.72 7.41 -19.45
N ASN A 348 19.83 6.38 -18.62
CA ASN A 348 19.35 5.05 -18.93
C ASN A 348 18.09 4.80 -18.06
N THR A 349 17.14 3.99 -18.50
CA THR A 349 15.95 3.62 -17.71
C THR A 349 16.09 2.24 -17.06
N GLU A 350 17.10 1.48 -17.49
CA GLU A 350 17.30 0.04 -17.27
C GLU A 350 18.57 -0.32 -16.46
N SER A 351 19.70 0.39 -16.59
CA SER A 351 21.05 -0.08 -16.14
C SER A 351 21.78 0.90 -15.20
N ASN A 352 21.02 1.78 -14.56
CA ASN A 352 21.49 3.05 -14.00
C ASN A 352 22.55 2.99 -12.90
N LYS A 353 22.55 1.93 -12.08
CA LYS A 353 23.53 1.82 -10.99
C LYS A 353 24.95 1.49 -11.47
N ASN A 354 25.09 0.89 -12.66
CA ASN A 354 26.36 0.34 -13.15
C ASN A 354 26.92 1.07 -14.39
N LEU A 355 26.38 2.24 -14.75
CA LEU A 355 26.86 3.00 -15.92
C LEU A 355 28.36 3.33 -15.85
N ASP A 356 28.88 3.65 -14.66
CA ASP A 356 30.32 3.95 -14.45
C ASP A 356 31.25 2.76 -14.68
N ALA A 357 30.72 1.53 -14.58
CA ALA A 357 31.52 0.32 -14.82
C ALA A 357 31.65 0.01 -16.33
N MET A 358 30.80 0.60 -17.17
CA MET A 358 30.80 0.41 -18.62
C MET A 358 31.85 1.31 -19.29
N ALA A 359 32.33 0.91 -20.48
CA ALA A 359 33.16 1.80 -21.28
C ALA A 359 32.32 2.97 -21.82
N PRO A 360 32.87 4.20 -21.95
CA PRO A 360 32.11 5.37 -22.39
C PRO A 360 31.41 5.12 -23.73
N SER A 361 30.11 5.38 -23.81
CA SER A 361 29.33 5.10 -25.01
C SER A 361 28.01 5.86 -25.02
N HIS A 362 27.62 6.37 -26.19
CA HIS A 362 26.30 6.97 -26.39
C HIS A 362 25.17 5.91 -26.43
N ASN A 363 25.48 4.67 -26.81
CA ASN A 363 24.50 3.56 -26.86
C ASN A 363 24.05 3.10 -25.47
N LEU A 364 24.73 3.55 -24.40
CA LEU A 364 24.34 3.26 -23.03
C LEU A 364 23.15 4.10 -22.56
N PHE A 365 22.73 5.12 -23.30
CA PHE A 365 21.58 5.95 -22.93
C PHE A 365 20.40 5.61 -23.82
N ASN A 366 19.26 5.34 -23.20
CA ASN A 366 18.00 5.05 -23.90
C ASN A 366 16.93 6.13 -23.64
N HIS A 367 17.25 7.18 -22.89
CA HIS A 367 16.31 8.25 -22.54
C HIS A 367 17.02 9.60 -22.34
N CYS A 368 16.26 10.69 -22.40
CA CYS A 368 16.77 12.06 -22.27
C CYS A 368 15.84 12.90 -21.39
N ILE A 369 16.42 13.57 -20.39
CA ILE A 369 15.73 14.45 -19.42
C ILE A 369 16.41 15.84 -19.40
N VAL A 370 15.99 16.73 -18.50
CA VAL A 370 16.60 18.06 -18.34
C VAL A 370 17.24 18.22 -16.97
N TYR A 371 18.49 18.68 -16.96
CA TYR A 371 19.18 19.23 -15.81
C TYR A 371 19.09 20.76 -15.84
N PHE A 372 18.76 21.42 -14.73
CA PHE A 372 18.87 22.88 -14.66
C PHE A 372 19.24 23.39 -13.27
N GLU A 373 19.78 24.60 -13.24
CA GLU A 373 20.21 25.30 -12.02
C GLU A 373 19.26 26.46 -11.74
N PHE A 374 18.70 26.54 -10.52
CA PHE A 374 17.86 27.66 -10.10
C PHE A 374 18.08 27.98 -8.61
N GLY A 375 18.48 29.22 -8.32
CA GLY A 375 19.01 29.58 -7.01
C GLY A 375 20.31 28.82 -6.72
N ASP A 376 20.42 28.26 -5.51
CA ASP A 376 21.57 27.44 -5.10
C ASP A 376 21.29 25.91 -5.22
N ARG A 377 20.31 25.53 -6.06
CA ARG A 377 19.86 24.13 -6.21
C ARG A 377 19.94 23.65 -7.66
N GLU A 378 20.21 22.37 -7.80
CA GLU A 378 20.17 21.63 -9.06
C GLU A 378 18.86 20.84 -9.14
N TYR A 379 18.23 20.83 -10.31
CA TYR A 379 16.98 20.14 -10.57
C TYR A 379 17.11 19.19 -11.75
N PHE A 380 16.40 18.06 -11.69
CA PHE A 380 16.38 17.02 -12.70
C PHE A 380 14.92 16.73 -13.04
N VAL A 381 14.50 17.01 -14.26
CA VAL A 381 13.10 16.93 -14.67
C VAL A 381 12.99 16.10 -15.93
N ASP A 382 12.12 15.09 -15.89
CA ASP A 382 11.74 14.36 -17.08
C ASP A 382 10.52 15.04 -17.74
N PRO A 383 10.71 15.72 -18.89
CA PRO A 383 9.62 16.39 -19.58
C PRO A 383 8.65 15.42 -20.27
N THR A 384 8.91 14.11 -20.22
CA THR A 384 8.06 13.07 -20.83
C THR A 384 6.99 12.54 -19.87
N ILE A 385 7.07 12.87 -18.58
CA ILE A 385 6.06 12.50 -17.58
C ILE A 385 4.85 13.43 -17.70
N THR A 386 3.85 13.00 -18.47
CA THR A 386 2.58 13.71 -18.64
C THR A 386 1.78 13.77 -17.33
N ASN A 387 1.00 14.83 -17.15
CA ASN A 387 0.13 15.03 -15.99
C ASN A 387 0.88 15.09 -14.66
N GLN A 388 2.18 15.35 -14.64
CA GLN A 388 2.88 15.50 -13.37
C GLN A 388 2.35 16.72 -12.60
N GLY A 389 2.37 16.65 -11.26
CA GLY A 389 2.07 17.74 -10.34
C GLY A 389 3.26 18.11 -9.46
N GLY A 390 3.08 19.14 -8.65
CA GLY A 390 4.09 19.68 -7.73
C GLY A 390 4.70 21.00 -8.20
N ASP A 391 5.16 21.79 -7.23
CA ASP A 391 6.16 22.84 -7.44
C ASP A 391 7.56 22.22 -7.59
N LEU A 392 8.61 23.04 -7.70
CA LEU A 392 9.99 22.57 -7.88
C LEU A 392 10.51 21.65 -6.75
N TYR A 393 9.95 21.74 -5.54
CA TYR A 393 10.34 20.93 -4.38
C TYR A 393 9.57 19.62 -4.29
N HIS A 394 8.44 19.52 -4.99
CA HIS A 394 7.55 18.35 -4.98
C HIS A 394 7.52 17.61 -6.32
N LEU A 395 8.40 17.96 -7.28
CA LEU A 395 8.60 17.19 -8.50
C LEU A 395 9.18 15.81 -8.18
N TRP A 396 8.51 14.77 -8.67
CA TRP A 396 9.03 13.41 -8.61
C TRP A 396 9.87 13.10 -9.84
N THR A 397 11.07 12.57 -9.64
CA THR A 397 11.96 12.16 -10.73
C THR A 397 12.27 10.68 -10.55
N PRO A 398 12.08 9.83 -11.58
CA PRO A 398 12.47 8.43 -11.50
C PRO A 398 13.94 8.26 -11.06
N ASN A 399 14.24 7.14 -10.40
CA ASN A 399 15.60 6.83 -9.95
C ASN A 399 16.52 6.49 -11.13
N TYR A 400 16.96 7.53 -11.84
CA TYR A 400 17.91 7.45 -12.95
C TYR A 400 19.35 7.28 -12.48
N TYR A 401 19.64 7.55 -11.20
CA TYR A 401 20.94 7.47 -10.51
C TYR A 401 22.10 8.28 -11.13
N LYS A 402 22.40 8.14 -12.42
CA LYS A 402 23.48 8.83 -13.13
C LYS A 402 23.07 9.17 -14.55
N GLY A 403 23.67 10.21 -15.12
CA GLY A 403 23.52 10.53 -16.53
C GLY A 403 24.55 11.53 -17.04
N LEU A 404 24.57 11.77 -18.35
CA LEU A 404 25.53 12.64 -19.01
C LEU A 404 24.86 13.95 -19.41
N ILE A 405 25.30 15.07 -18.82
CA ILE A 405 24.78 16.41 -19.18
C ILE A 405 25.38 16.83 -20.50
N LEU A 406 24.54 17.18 -21.48
CA LEU A 406 24.97 17.69 -22.78
C LEU A 406 25.23 19.20 -22.71
N ARG A 407 26.39 19.56 -22.16
CA ARG A 407 26.90 20.95 -22.13
C ARG A 407 28.40 21.00 -22.35
N LYS A 408 28.90 22.16 -22.80
CA LYS A 408 30.34 22.39 -22.96
C LYS A 408 31.07 22.16 -21.64
N GLY A 409 32.14 21.37 -21.67
CA GLY A 409 32.95 21.04 -20.49
C GLY A 409 32.43 19.85 -19.66
N SER A 410 31.35 19.20 -20.09
CA SER A 410 30.93 17.92 -19.49
C SER A 410 31.90 16.81 -19.85
N ASN A 411 32.43 16.11 -18.84
CA ASN A 411 33.47 15.10 -19.01
C ASN A 411 33.22 13.81 -18.21
N GLY A 412 32.04 13.67 -17.60
CA GLY A 412 31.70 12.54 -16.75
C GLY A 412 30.22 12.48 -16.43
N LEU A 413 29.80 11.37 -15.81
CA LEU A 413 28.43 11.17 -15.39
C LEU A 413 28.13 11.98 -14.13
N LYS A 414 27.00 12.67 -14.12
CA LYS A 414 26.46 13.41 -12.99
C LYS A 414 25.55 12.50 -12.18
N GLN A 415 25.76 12.47 -10.86
CA GLN A 415 24.85 11.80 -9.92
C GLN A 415 23.51 12.54 -9.84
N ILE A 416 22.43 11.79 -9.94
CA ILE A 416 21.05 12.24 -9.78
C ILE A 416 20.60 11.84 -8.35
N PRO A 417 19.99 12.74 -7.57
CA PRO A 417 19.43 12.42 -6.27
C PRO A 417 18.35 11.32 -6.35
N GLU A 418 18.15 10.61 -5.26
CA GLU A 418 17.01 9.69 -5.15
C GLU A 418 15.68 10.44 -5.16
N SER A 419 14.66 9.81 -5.71
CA SER A 419 13.31 10.35 -5.81
C SER A 419 12.67 10.56 -4.44
N ILE A 420 11.78 11.54 -4.34
CA ILE A 420 10.93 11.75 -3.15
C ILE A 420 10.07 10.49 -2.94
N LYS A 421 10.01 9.98 -1.70
CA LYS A 421 9.15 8.84 -1.36
C LYS A 421 7.69 9.20 -1.58
N SER A 422 6.97 8.33 -2.28
CA SER A 422 5.53 8.45 -2.41
C SER A 422 4.82 7.95 -1.15
N ARG A 423 3.74 8.66 -0.80
CA ARG A 423 2.85 8.33 0.31
C ARG A 423 1.43 8.06 -0.18
N LEU A 424 0.80 7.05 0.41
CA LEU A 424 -0.62 6.76 0.31
C LEU A 424 -1.26 6.89 1.69
N THR A 425 -2.27 7.74 1.83
CA THR A 425 -3.02 7.90 3.09
C THR A 425 -4.48 7.57 2.84
N ILE A 426 -5.08 6.73 3.68
CA ILE A 426 -6.49 6.30 3.57
C ILE A 426 -7.20 6.60 4.90
N ILE A 427 -8.38 7.18 4.81
CA ILE A 427 -9.31 7.31 5.93
C ILE A 427 -10.60 6.61 5.53
N GLU A 428 -10.98 5.62 6.33
CA GLU A 428 -12.20 4.86 6.18
C GLU A 428 -13.12 5.14 7.37
N ASP A 429 -14.39 5.41 7.09
CA ASP A 429 -15.44 5.59 8.08
C ASP A 429 -16.56 4.60 7.79
N ILE A 430 -16.83 3.73 8.76
CA ILE A 430 -17.89 2.73 8.72
C ILE A 430 -18.87 3.04 9.85
N GLU A 431 -20.12 3.34 9.52
CA GLU A 431 -21.20 3.57 10.47
C GLU A 431 -22.19 2.42 10.40
N ILE A 432 -22.30 1.65 11.50
CA ILE A 432 -23.19 0.50 11.57
C ILE A 432 -24.51 0.94 12.21
N ASP A 433 -25.61 0.81 11.46
CA ASP A 433 -26.93 1.29 11.88
C ASP A 433 -27.47 0.55 13.11
N SER A 434 -27.37 -0.77 13.10
CA SER A 434 -27.91 -1.66 14.12
C SER A 434 -27.21 -3.02 14.08
N ILE A 435 -27.30 -3.78 15.18
CA ILE A 435 -26.83 -5.16 15.22
C ILE A 435 -27.57 -6.00 14.18
N GLY A 436 -26.83 -6.65 13.27
CA GLY A 436 -27.39 -7.39 12.14
C GLY A 436 -27.97 -6.52 11.02
N GLY A 437 -27.90 -5.19 11.14
CA GLY A 437 -28.36 -4.24 10.13
C GLY A 437 -27.28 -3.83 9.13
N LYS A 438 -27.61 -2.87 8.26
CA LYS A 438 -26.70 -2.33 7.24
C LYS A 438 -25.59 -1.44 7.83
N ALA A 439 -24.61 -1.09 7.00
CA ALA A 439 -23.58 -0.11 7.34
C ALA A 439 -23.31 0.86 6.18
N ASP A 440 -23.10 2.14 6.50
CA ASP A 440 -22.61 3.13 5.54
C ASP A 440 -21.08 3.13 5.59
N PHE A 441 -20.42 3.18 4.42
CA PHE A 441 -18.97 3.09 4.30
C PHE A 441 -18.45 4.20 3.39
N SER A 442 -17.64 5.10 3.94
CA SER A 442 -17.01 6.18 3.19
C SER A 442 -15.49 6.10 3.26
N ILE A 443 -14.84 6.46 2.15
CA ILE A 443 -13.40 6.31 1.97
C ILE A 443 -12.85 7.59 1.40
N LYS A 444 -11.78 8.09 2.00
CA LYS A 444 -10.97 9.19 1.46
C LYS A 444 -9.55 8.70 1.29
N THR A 445 -9.07 8.74 0.05
CA THR A 445 -7.68 8.34 -0.27
C THR A 445 -6.90 9.54 -0.78
N GLU A 446 -5.72 9.78 -0.20
CA GLU A 446 -4.76 10.79 -0.64
C GLU A 446 -3.51 10.13 -1.19
N TYR A 447 -3.23 10.43 -2.46
CA TYR A 447 -2.03 10.02 -3.18
C TYR A 447 -1.02 11.17 -3.16
N SER A 448 0.29 10.86 -3.15
CA SER A 448 1.36 11.86 -3.27
C SER A 448 2.54 11.36 -4.12
N GLY A 449 3.31 12.30 -4.68
CA GLY A 449 4.43 12.00 -5.57
C GLY A 449 3.98 11.25 -6.83
N ASN A 450 4.71 10.22 -7.23
CA ASN A 450 4.41 9.48 -8.47
C ASN A 450 3.04 8.80 -8.48
N LYS A 451 2.51 8.43 -7.31
CA LYS A 451 1.16 7.86 -7.18
C LYS A 451 0.09 8.87 -7.59
N SER A 452 0.26 10.16 -7.27
CA SER A 452 -0.66 11.22 -7.75
C SER A 452 -0.61 11.36 -9.26
N ASP A 453 0.59 11.36 -9.85
CA ASP A 453 0.76 11.51 -11.29
C ASP A 453 0.13 10.34 -12.07
N TYR A 454 0.29 9.12 -11.53
CA TYR A 454 -0.37 7.92 -12.03
C TYR A 454 -1.89 8.03 -11.94
N MET A 455 -2.43 8.34 -10.74
CA MET A 455 -3.87 8.45 -10.55
C MET A 455 -4.49 9.55 -11.40
N ARG A 456 -3.80 10.69 -11.57
CA ARG A 456 -4.26 11.79 -12.44
C ARG A 456 -4.37 11.34 -13.89
N SER A 457 -3.40 10.56 -14.37
CA SER A 457 -3.45 9.98 -15.71
C SER A 457 -4.54 8.92 -15.84
N TYR A 458 -4.71 8.06 -14.83
CA TYR A 458 -5.77 7.06 -14.80
C TYR A 458 -7.18 7.68 -14.86
N PHE A 459 -7.45 8.73 -14.07
CA PHE A 459 -8.73 9.46 -14.09
C PHE A 459 -8.96 10.27 -15.38
N LYS A 460 -7.91 10.72 -16.07
CA LYS A 460 -8.05 11.38 -17.38
C LYS A 460 -8.30 10.41 -18.53
N ASN A 461 -7.83 9.17 -18.40
CA ASN A 461 -7.95 8.15 -19.45
C ASN A 461 -9.20 7.27 -19.31
N ASN A 462 -9.85 7.26 -18.15
CA ASN A 462 -11.03 6.44 -17.87
C ASN A 462 -12.23 7.28 -17.45
N THR A 463 -13.44 6.77 -17.66
CA THR A 463 -14.66 7.43 -17.19
C THR A 463 -14.85 7.20 -15.69
N LEU A 464 -15.44 8.17 -14.98
CA LEU A 464 -15.75 8.02 -13.55
C LEU A 464 -16.66 6.81 -13.25
N GLU A 465 -17.53 6.45 -14.19
CA GLU A 465 -18.39 5.26 -14.09
C GLU A 465 -17.58 3.96 -14.09
N SER A 466 -16.61 3.82 -15.02
CA SER A 466 -15.74 2.65 -15.08
C SER A 466 -14.88 2.53 -13.82
N ILE A 467 -14.34 3.65 -13.34
CA ILE A 467 -13.53 3.70 -12.11
C ILE A 467 -14.37 3.31 -10.91
N GLY A 468 -15.58 3.88 -10.78
CA GLY A 468 -16.50 3.55 -9.69
C GLY A 468 -16.88 2.07 -9.67
N GLN A 469 -17.09 1.46 -10.84
CA GLN A 469 -17.37 0.03 -10.94
C GLN A 469 -16.16 -0.83 -10.55
N GLU A 470 -14.95 -0.43 -10.94
CA GLU A 470 -13.71 -1.12 -10.55
C GLU A 470 -13.52 -1.08 -9.03
N TYR A 471 -13.67 0.10 -8.41
CA TYR A 471 -13.55 0.26 -6.96
C TYR A 471 -14.65 -0.50 -6.19
N LEU A 472 -15.89 -0.47 -6.69
CA LEU A 472 -16.98 -1.26 -6.11
C LEU A 472 -16.68 -2.77 -6.19
N THR A 473 -16.17 -3.24 -7.33
CA THR A 473 -15.79 -4.64 -7.52
C THR A 473 -14.65 -5.01 -6.58
N TYR A 474 -13.69 -4.12 -6.39
CA TYR A 474 -12.56 -4.30 -5.48
C TYR A 474 -13.04 -4.54 -4.02
N TYR A 475 -13.90 -3.66 -3.49
CA TYR A 475 -14.43 -3.80 -2.13
C TYR A 475 -15.50 -4.89 -1.97
N SER A 476 -16.14 -5.34 -3.06
CA SER A 476 -17.08 -6.47 -3.00
C SER A 476 -16.43 -7.79 -2.60
N ASN A 477 -15.10 -7.91 -2.69
CA ASN A 477 -14.37 -9.07 -2.19
C ASN A 477 -14.42 -9.17 -0.65
N LEU A 478 -14.53 -8.02 0.04
CA LEU A 478 -14.70 -7.97 1.50
C LEU A 478 -16.19 -7.88 1.88
N TYR A 479 -16.98 -7.12 1.12
CA TYR A 479 -18.39 -6.89 1.39
C TYR A 479 -19.26 -7.23 0.18
N PRO A 480 -19.70 -8.50 -0.01
CA PRO A 480 -20.42 -8.93 -1.21
C PRO A 480 -21.72 -8.17 -1.51
N SER A 481 -22.34 -7.58 -0.48
CA SER A 481 -23.58 -6.79 -0.58
C SER A 481 -23.35 -5.28 -0.69
N ILE A 482 -22.13 -4.84 -0.98
CA ILE A 482 -21.78 -3.42 -1.12
C ILE A 482 -22.42 -2.81 -2.38
N SER A 483 -22.90 -1.58 -2.28
CA SER A 483 -23.38 -0.78 -3.42
C SER A 483 -23.00 0.69 -3.28
N ALA A 484 -22.80 1.37 -4.40
CA ALA A 484 -22.39 2.78 -4.42
C ALA A 484 -23.56 3.71 -4.07
N LEU A 485 -23.36 4.62 -3.11
CA LEU A 485 -24.32 5.67 -2.74
C LEU A 485 -24.14 6.92 -3.61
N GLU A 486 -22.88 7.26 -3.92
CA GLU A 486 -22.53 8.40 -4.76
C GLU A 486 -21.47 7.99 -5.80
N PRO A 487 -21.40 8.67 -6.96
CA PRO A 487 -20.27 8.52 -7.87
C PRO A 487 -18.95 8.92 -7.19
N VAL A 488 -17.86 8.24 -7.55
CA VAL A 488 -16.51 8.56 -7.06
C VAL A 488 -16.19 10.03 -7.37
N LYS A 489 -15.71 10.75 -6.35
CA LYS A 489 -15.28 12.14 -6.47
C LYS A 489 -13.76 12.20 -6.55
N PHE A 490 -13.27 13.02 -7.46
CA PHE A 490 -11.85 13.23 -7.72
C PHE A 490 -11.52 14.71 -7.48
N LYS A 491 -10.48 14.99 -6.69
CA LYS A 491 -10.02 16.34 -6.36
C LYS A 491 -8.51 16.43 -6.54
N ASP A 492 -8.07 17.42 -7.31
CA ASP A 492 -6.67 17.60 -7.68
C ASP A 492 -6.25 19.09 -7.58
N ASP A 493 -6.85 19.81 -6.63
CA ASP A 493 -6.60 21.24 -6.44
C ASP A 493 -5.12 21.52 -6.17
N SER A 494 -4.44 20.62 -5.47
CA SER A 494 -3.04 20.80 -5.05
C SER A 494 -1.99 20.48 -6.12
N ARG A 495 -2.44 20.14 -7.32
CA ARG A 495 -1.56 19.82 -8.45
C ARG A 495 -0.44 20.85 -8.66
N PRO A 496 -0.64 22.18 -8.54
CA PRO A 496 0.44 23.13 -8.80
C PRO A 496 1.51 23.23 -7.70
N TRP A 497 1.25 22.72 -6.48
CA TRP A 497 2.15 22.92 -5.32
C TRP A 497 2.57 21.60 -4.66
N GLU A 498 1.66 20.89 -3.97
CA GLU A 498 1.99 19.72 -3.14
C GLU A 498 1.99 18.39 -3.91
N ASN A 499 1.42 18.35 -5.12
CA ASN A 499 1.18 17.12 -5.87
C ASN A 499 0.37 16.06 -5.09
N ILE A 500 -0.67 16.48 -4.39
CA ILE A 500 -1.61 15.60 -3.69
C ILE A 500 -2.92 15.50 -4.46
N LEU A 501 -3.33 14.28 -4.71
CA LEU A 501 -4.59 13.95 -5.36
C LEU A 501 -5.47 13.20 -4.38
N THR A 502 -6.74 13.57 -4.30
CA THR A 502 -7.70 12.97 -3.37
C THR A 502 -8.86 12.32 -4.11
N THR A 503 -9.20 11.09 -3.74
CA THR A 503 -10.46 10.43 -4.12
C THR A 503 -11.38 10.32 -2.91
N ASN A 504 -12.69 10.46 -3.13
CA ASN A 504 -13.71 10.20 -2.12
C ASN A 504 -14.75 9.24 -2.68
N GLU A 505 -15.09 8.23 -1.89
CA GLU A 505 -15.99 7.14 -2.23
C GLU A 505 -17.04 7.00 -1.13
N SER A 506 -18.25 6.58 -1.49
CA SER A 506 -19.37 6.43 -0.56
C SER A 506 -20.23 5.24 -0.96
N TYR A 507 -20.43 4.32 -0.02
CA TYR A 507 -21.07 3.03 -0.21
C TYR A 507 -22.06 2.73 0.92
N THR A 508 -23.03 1.85 0.64
CA THR A 508 -23.85 1.16 1.64
C THR A 508 -23.57 -0.33 1.53
N ILE A 509 -23.49 -1.01 2.67
CA ILE A 509 -23.31 -2.45 2.78
C ILE A 509 -24.61 -3.00 3.39
N GLU A 510 -25.42 -3.66 2.56
CA GLU A 510 -26.76 -4.11 3.00
C GLU A 510 -26.72 -5.23 4.05
N THR A 511 -25.77 -6.17 3.93
CA THR A 511 -25.55 -7.28 4.86
C THR A 511 -24.08 -7.34 5.27
N PRO A 512 -23.62 -6.44 6.16
CA PRO A 512 -22.23 -6.38 6.60
C PRO A 512 -21.87 -7.43 7.65
N TRP A 513 -22.87 -8.11 8.21
CA TRP A 513 -22.70 -9.10 9.27
C TRP A 513 -22.68 -10.53 8.70
N GLU A 514 -21.74 -11.32 9.18
CA GLU A 514 -21.74 -12.77 9.05
C GLU A 514 -22.36 -13.39 10.31
N THR A 515 -23.03 -14.53 10.17
CA THR A 515 -23.62 -15.26 11.30
C THR A 515 -23.01 -16.65 11.35
N ASP A 516 -22.50 -17.04 12.52
CA ASP A 516 -22.16 -18.45 12.77
C ASP A 516 -23.47 -19.22 13.04
N GLU A 517 -23.80 -20.14 12.14
CA GLU A 517 -25.04 -20.92 12.18
C GLU A 517 -25.15 -21.80 13.44
N ASP A 518 -24.02 -22.20 14.04
CA ASP A 518 -24.00 -23.08 15.21
C ASP A 518 -24.14 -22.30 16.53
N SER A 519 -23.53 -21.12 16.61
CA SER A 519 -23.48 -20.32 17.85
C SER A 519 -24.43 -19.12 17.89
N GLY A 520 -25.00 -18.73 16.74
CA GLY A 520 -25.84 -17.53 16.61
C GLY A 520 -25.08 -16.22 16.82
N ILE A 521 -23.74 -16.28 16.84
CA ILE A 521 -22.86 -15.13 17.00
C ILE A 521 -22.79 -14.37 15.68
N LEU A 522 -22.91 -13.04 15.76
CA LEU A 522 -22.75 -12.13 14.64
C LEU A 522 -21.32 -11.59 14.60
N TYR A 523 -20.73 -11.56 13.41
CA TYR A 523 -19.39 -11.04 13.18
C TYR A 523 -19.43 -9.91 12.16
N PHE A 524 -18.67 -8.85 12.41
CA PHE A 524 -18.36 -7.81 11.43
C PHE A 524 -16.85 -7.80 11.21
N ASN A 525 -16.42 -8.05 9.98
CA ASN A 525 -15.01 -8.11 9.61
C ASN A 525 -14.57 -6.77 9.00
N SER A 526 -13.51 -6.17 9.53
CA SER A 526 -12.78 -5.06 8.92
C SER A 526 -11.39 -5.53 8.55
N TYR A 527 -10.92 -5.18 7.36
CA TYR A 527 -9.64 -5.65 6.83
C TYR A 527 -9.01 -4.62 5.89
N SER A 528 -7.71 -4.36 6.02
CA SER A 528 -7.00 -3.45 5.11
C SER A 528 -6.61 -4.15 3.80
N LEU A 529 -7.57 -4.24 2.86
CA LEU A 529 -7.36 -4.82 1.53
C LEU A 529 -6.25 -4.10 0.74
N VAL A 530 -6.12 -2.78 0.93
CA VAL A 530 -5.13 -1.99 0.17
C VAL A 530 -3.72 -2.31 0.65
N LEU A 531 -3.51 -2.43 1.96
CA LEU A 531 -2.20 -2.78 2.50
C LEU A 531 -1.80 -4.19 2.08
N GLU A 532 -2.71 -5.17 2.20
CA GLU A 532 -2.48 -6.56 1.77
C GLU A 532 -1.93 -6.62 0.33
N ASN A 533 -2.58 -5.92 -0.62
CA ASN A 533 -2.13 -5.91 -2.00
C ASN A 533 -0.77 -5.24 -2.21
N LEU A 534 -0.47 -4.21 -1.42
CA LEU A 534 0.80 -3.48 -1.50
C LEU A 534 1.98 -4.30 -0.95
N ILE A 535 1.72 -5.26 -0.06
CA ILE A 535 2.74 -6.10 0.60
C ILE A 535 2.66 -7.57 0.18
N ASN A 536 1.97 -7.86 -0.92
CA ASN A 536 1.89 -9.22 -1.46
C ASN A 536 3.17 -9.56 -2.25
N TYR A 537 4.10 -10.26 -1.59
CA TYR A 537 5.37 -10.66 -2.16
C TYR A 537 5.40 -12.16 -2.49
N GLY A 538 5.90 -12.50 -3.68
CA GLY A 538 5.94 -13.88 -4.17
C GLY A 538 6.99 -14.73 -3.45
N ALA A 539 6.60 -15.94 -3.03
CA ALA A 539 7.50 -16.89 -2.40
C ALA A 539 8.57 -17.44 -3.38
N SER A 540 9.75 -17.77 -2.85
CA SER A 540 10.84 -18.40 -3.60
C SER A 540 11.61 -19.39 -2.73
N ALA A 541 11.56 -20.68 -3.06
CA ALA A 541 12.03 -21.76 -2.18
C ALA A 541 13.56 -21.89 -2.09
N GLN A 542 14.32 -21.37 -3.06
CA GLN A 542 15.79 -21.49 -3.12
C GLN A 542 16.40 -20.29 -3.86
N ARG A 543 16.39 -19.13 -3.20
CA ARG A 543 16.87 -17.88 -3.79
C ARG A 543 18.36 -17.68 -3.57
N THR A 544 19.06 -17.25 -4.61
CA THR A 544 20.49 -16.88 -4.57
C THR A 544 20.73 -15.42 -4.95
N MET A 545 19.78 -14.78 -5.63
CA MET A 545 19.85 -13.39 -6.06
C MET A 545 19.01 -12.47 -5.17
N PRO A 546 19.31 -11.17 -5.10
CA PRO A 546 18.45 -10.22 -4.37
C PRO A 546 17.03 -10.18 -4.92
N TYR A 547 16.05 -9.83 -4.09
CA TYR A 547 14.64 -9.66 -4.45
C TYR A 547 14.29 -8.18 -4.57
N TYR A 548 13.65 -7.78 -5.66
CA TYR A 548 13.14 -6.42 -5.87
C TYR A 548 11.74 -6.29 -5.26
N ALA A 549 11.63 -5.57 -4.14
CA ALA A 549 10.38 -5.35 -3.42
C ALA A 549 9.57 -4.13 -3.93
N GLY A 550 10.14 -3.33 -4.84
CA GLY A 550 9.53 -2.09 -5.35
C GLY A 550 10.20 -0.85 -4.77
N LEU A 551 9.84 0.34 -5.28
CA LEU A 551 10.40 1.59 -4.78
C LEU A 551 9.96 1.86 -3.33
N PRO A 552 10.82 2.45 -2.47
CA PRO A 552 10.44 2.84 -1.11
C PRO A 552 9.20 3.74 -1.09
N TYR A 553 8.24 3.44 -0.21
CA TYR A 553 7.00 4.18 -0.06
C TYR A 553 6.50 4.13 1.38
N SER A 554 5.63 5.07 1.74
CA SER A 554 4.90 5.07 3.01
C SER A 554 3.40 4.89 2.78
N PHE A 555 2.75 4.13 3.65
CA PHE A 555 1.33 3.86 3.66
C PHE A 555 0.79 4.16 5.05
N SER A 556 -0.35 4.83 5.13
CA SER A 556 -1.09 5.03 6.38
C SER A 556 -2.57 4.84 6.11
N GLN A 557 -3.24 4.01 6.90
CA GLN A 557 -4.68 3.82 6.85
C GLN A 557 -5.26 3.98 8.25
N THR A 558 -6.33 4.77 8.36
CA THR A 558 -7.14 4.86 9.59
C THR A 558 -8.56 4.43 9.28
N THR A 559 -9.01 3.32 9.87
CA THR A 559 -10.38 2.82 9.76
C THR A 559 -11.12 3.10 11.06
N ARG A 560 -12.22 3.84 10.98
CA ARG A 560 -13.08 4.21 12.12
C ARG A 560 -14.42 3.51 11.98
N ILE A 561 -14.73 2.65 12.92
CA ILE A 561 -15.98 1.89 12.95
C ILE A 561 -16.84 2.42 14.09
N THR A 562 -17.99 2.98 13.76
CA THR A 562 -19.00 3.40 14.75
C THR A 562 -19.99 2.26 14.95
N MET A 563 -19.85 1.57 16.09
CA MET A 563 -20.72 0.46 16.48
C MET A 563 -22.12 0.97 16.87
N PRO A 564 -23.20 0.15 16.76
CA PRO A 564 -24.56 0.53 17.12
C PRO A 564 -24.78 0.67 18.64
N GLU A 565 -23.98 -0.04 19.44
CA GLU A 565 -23.93 0.07 20.90
C GLU A 565 -22.50 -0.18 21.39
N VAL A 566 -22.25 -0.01 22.70
CA VAL A 566 -20.90 -0.21 23.28
C VAL A 566 -20.77 -1.64 23.79
N TRP A 567 -19.83 -2.38 23.25
CA TRP A 567 -19.32 -3.63 23.85
C TRP A 567 -17.78 -3.65 23.79
N PRO A 568 -17.10 -4.43 24.65
CA PRO A 568 -15.65 -4.52 24.65
C PRO A 568 -15.13 -5.12 23.33
N VAL A 569 -14.09 -4.49 22.77
CA VAL A 569 -13.32 -4.99 21.64
C VAL A 569 -11.89 -5.24 22.08
N ASP A 570 -11.29 -6.32 21.60
CA ASP A 570 -9.88 -6.58 21.86
C ASP A 570 -9.02 -5.49 21.20
N VAL A 571 -8.30 -4.76 22.04
CA VAL A 571 -7.33 -3.74 21.59
C VAL A 571 -5.96 -4.39 21.45
N ASP A 572 -5.26 -4.05 20.37
CA ASP A 572 -3.93 -4.56 20.06
C ASP A 572 -2.97 -3.42 19.65
N ASP A 573 -1.69 -3.63 19.93
CA ASP A 573 -0.58 -2.79 19.49
C ASP A 573 0.52 -3.70 18.93
N ILE A 574 0.62 -3.75 17.62
CA ILE A 574 1.51 -4.67 16.89
C ILE A 574 2.54 -3.85 16.15
N LYS A 575 3.80 -4.03 16.53
CA LYS A 575 4.93 -3.36 15.89
C LYS A 575 5.95 -4.37 15.36
N ILE A 576 6.28 -4.25 14.08
CA ILE A 576 7.33 -5.02 13.40
C ILE A 576 8.22 -4.02 12.67
N GLU A 577 9.49 -3.91 13.05
CA GLU A 577 10.40 -2.90 12.48
C GLU A 577 11.81 -3.44 12.32
N ASN A 578 12.41 -3.20 11.16
CA ASN A 578 13.81 -3.48 10.85
C ASN A 578 14.35 -2.47 9.82
N GLU A 579 15.51 -2.78 9.22
CA GLU A 579 16.17 -1.92 8.23
C GLU A 579 15.47 -1.93 6.86
N LEU A 580 14.69 -2.97 6.54
CA LEU A 580 14.03 -3.17 5.25
C LEU A 580 12.62 -2.55 5.21
N PHE A 581 11.88 -2.63 6.32
CA PHE A 581 10.53 -2.07 6.43
C PHE A 581 10.14 -1.75 7.90
N SER A 582 9.02 -1.07 8.08
CA SER A 582 8.33 -0.94 9.37
C SER A 582 6.84 -1.08 9.20
N PHE A 583 6.19 -1.73 10.17
CA PHE A 583 4.75 -1.89 10.29
C PHE A 583 4.32 -1.58 11.73
N HIS A 584 3.26 -0.81 11.88
CA HIS A 584 2.59 -0.55 13.14
C HIS A 584 1.09 -0.63 12.96
N LYS A 585 0.42 -1.47 13.75
CA LYS A 585 -1.04 -1.49 13.90
C LYS A 585 -1.41 -1.13 15.33
N THR A 586 -2.36 -0.23 15.49
CA THR A 586 -3.00 0.06 16.78
C THR A 586 -4.51 -0.03 16.65
N THR A 587 -5.16 -0.72 17.59
CA THR A 587 -6.62 -0.72 17.74
C THR A 587 -6.98 -0.04 19.05
N ASP A 588 -7.77 1.03 18.98
CA ASP A 588 -8.26 1.78 20.14
C ASP A 588 -9.80 1.81 20.14
N GLN A 589 -10.41 1.83 21.33
CA GLN A 589 -11.85 2.01 21.49
C GLN A 589 -12.15 3.23 22.36
N LEU A 590 -13.00 4.14 21.84
CA LEU A 590 -13.56 5.27 22.59
C LEU A 590 -15.09 5.23 22.50
N GLY A 591 -15.74 4.68 23.54
CA GLY A 591 -17.19 4.49 23.56
C GLY A 591 -17.64 3.55 22.44
N ARG A 592 -18.46 4.07 21.52
CA ARG A 592 -18.97 3.32 20.35
C ARG A 592 -18.01 3.29 19.16
N MET A 593 -16.94 4.08 19.19
CA MET A 593 -16.02 4.19 18.07
C MET A 593 -14.79 3.30 18.29
N VAL A 594 -14.55 2.39 17.37
CA VAL A 594 -13.32 1.59 17.26
C VAL A 594 -12.46 2.21 16.17
N THR A 595 -11.20 2.51 16.46
CA THR A 595 -10.25 3.07 15.50
C THR A 595 -9.09 2.11 15.31
N ILE A 596 -8.87 1.69 14.07
CA ILE A 596 -7.71 0.89 13.68
C ILE A 596 -6.80 1.77 12.84
N LYS A 597 -5.52 1.82 13.18
CA LYS A 597 -4.50 2.51 12.38
C LYS A 597 -3.48 1.51 11.90
N TYR A 598 -3.13 1.60 10.62
CA TYR A 598 -2.06 0.85 9.98
C TYR A 598 -1.05 1.84 9.42
N ASP A 599 0.19 1.78 9.89
CA ASP A 599 1.31 2.51 9.30
C ASP A 599 2.32 1.51 8.76
N TYR A 600 2.65 1.61 7.47
CA TYR A 600 3.64 0.77 6.83
C TYR A 600 4.64 1.61 6.03
N GLU A 601 5.92 1.28 6.11
CA GLU A 601 6.95 1.89 5.28
C GLU A 601 7.87 0.82 4.71
N LEU A 602 7.96 0.74 3.38
CA LEU A 602 9.03 0.01 2.71
C LEU A 602 10.26 0.94 2.66
N LYS A 603 11.34 0.54 3.33
CA LYS A 603 12.56 1.36 3.47
C LYS A 603 13.61 1.05 2.39
N SER A 604 13.66 -0.20 1.91
CA SER A 604 14.60 -0.66 0.89
C SER A 604 13.91 -1.25 -0.34
N GLU A 605 14.39 -0.91 -1.53
CA GLU A 605 13.93 -1.52 -2.79
C GLU A 605 14.43 -2.94 -3.02
N ILE A 606 15.54 -3.30 -2.38
CA ILE A 606 16.22 -4.59 -2.55
C ILE A 606 16.24 -5.32 -1.23
N ILE A 607 15.76 -6.56 -1.25
CA ILE A 607 15.86 -7.50 -0.13
C ILE A 607 17.00 -8.48 -0.44
N PRO A 608 18.05 -8.57 0.40
CA PRO A 608 19.10 -9.57 0.25
C PRO A 608 18.55 -11.00 0.21
N ALA A 609 19.17 -11.88 -0.57
CA ALA A 609 18.70 -13.26 -0.78
C ALA A 609 18.58 -14.04 0.54
N ASP A 610 19.52 -13.83 1.46
CA ASP A 610 19.58 -14.45 2.79
C ASP A 610 18.57 -13.88 3.79
N GLN A 611 18.02 -12.68 3.53
CA GLN A 611 17.00 -12.04 4.37
C GLN A 611 15.57 -12.26 3.87
N LEU A 612 15.38 -12.68 2.62
CA LEU A 612 14.04 -12.82 2.03
C LEU A 612 13.13 -13.76 2.82
N LYS A 613 13.64 -14.88 3.35
CA LYS A 613 12.83 -15.82 4.12
C LYS A 613 12.25 -15.16 5.38
N THR A 614 13.05 -14.36 6.09
CA THR A 614 12.61 -13.61 7.26
C THR A 614 11.61 -12.54 6.85
N PHE A 615 11.93 -11.78 5.79
CA PHE A 615 11.06 -10.74 5.24
C PHE A 615 9.67 -11.29 4.90
N LEU A 616 9.57 -12.41 4.17
CA LEU A 616 8.28 -13.02 3.82
C LEU A 616 7.51 -13.53 5.04
N ALA A 617 8.20 -14.18 6.00
CA ALA A 617 7.56 -14.66 7.23
C ALA A 617 7.04 -13.51 8.11
N GLU A 618 7.70 -12.35 8.10
CA GLU A 618 7.19 -11.16 8.78
C GLU A 618 6.01 -10.54 8.05
N HIS A 619 5.99 -10.54 6.71
CA HIS A 619 4.84 -10.07 5.94
C HIS A 619 3.62 -11.00 6.05
N GLU A 620 3.83 -12.30 6.17
CA GLU A 620 2.77 -13.26 6.50
C GLU A 620 2.16 -12.94 7.86
N LYS A 621 3.00 -12.67 8.88
CA LYS A 621 2.52 -12.18 10.18
C LYS A 621 1.78 -10.84 10.07
N ILE A 622 2.19 -9.92 9.21
CA ILE A 622 1.46 -8.67 8.99
C ILE A 622 0.06 -9.00 8.44
N ASN A 623 -0.02 -9.80 7.38
CA ASN A 623 -1.28 -10.21 6.76
C ASN A 623 -2.25 -10.87 7.76
N ASP A 624 -1.73 -11.78 8.60
CA ASP A 624 -2.51 -12.43 9.66
C ASP A 624 -3.12 -11.44 10.67
N ASN A 625 -2.55 -10.22 10.77
CA ASN A 625 -2.97 -9.19 11.71
C ASN A 625 -3.63 -7.97 11.05
N LEU A 626 -3.88 -7.98 9.73
CA LEU A 626 -4.57 -6.90 9.01
C LEU A 626 -6.08 -6.85 9.29
N GLY A 627 -6.64 -7.89 9.87
CA GLY A 627 -8.05 -7.98 10.22
C GLY A 627 -8.38 -7.49 11.63
N LEU A 628 -9.60 -7.02 11.80
CA LEU A 628 -10.30 -6.95 13.07
C LEU A 628 -11.69 -7.57 12.89
N GLN A 629 -12.04 -8.53 13.74
CA GLN A 629 -13.36 -9.14 13.78
C GLN A 629 -14.11 -8.64 15.02
N LEU A 630 -15.16 -7.86 14.81
CA LEU A 630 -16.07 -7.46 15.88
C LEU A 630 -17.08 -8.58 16.09
N THR A 631 -17.11 -9.14 17.30
CA THR A 631 -17.97 -10.26 17.65
C THR A 631 -19.11 -9.78 18.54
N TYR A 632 -20.34 -10.13 18.18
CA TYR A 632 -21.54 -9.86 18.96
C TYR A 632 -22.30 -11.15 19.25
N SER A 633 -22.38 -11.52 20.53
CA SER A 633 -23.26 -12.57 21.01
C SER A 633 -24.34 -11.94 21.86
N SER A 634 -25.61 -12.09 21.47
CA SER A 634 -26.69 -11.93 22.44
C SER A 634 -26.48 -13.02 23.49
N MET A 635 -26.04 -12.68 24.70
CA MET A 635 -25.83 -13.65 25.79
C MET A 635 -27.11 -14.49 26.04
N GLU A 636 -27.25 -15.61 25.34
CA GLU A 636 -28.08 -16.76 25.74
C GLU A 636 -27.21 -17.63 26.65
N GLY A 637 -27.13 -17.29 27.93
CA GLY A 637 -26.38 -18.14 28.88
C GLY A 637 -26.27 -17.64 30.31
N SER A 638 -26.40 -16.35 30.57
CA SER A 638 -26.54 -15.84 31.94
C SER A 638 -28.01 -15.54 32.20
N SER A 639 -28.58 -16.14 33.26
CA SER A 639 -29.95 -15.87 33.64
C SER A 639 -30.15 -14.36 33.74
N LYS A 640 -31.22 -13.81 33.13
CA LYS A 640 -31.60 -12.39 33.25
C LYS A 640 -31.52 -11.87 34.69
N TYR A 641 -31.72 -12.78 35.66
CA TYR A 641 -31.69 -12.51 37.07
C TYR A 641 -30.48 -13.13 37.80
N SER A 642 -29.90 -12.41 38.75
CA SER A 642 -28.91 -12.93 39.69
C SER A 642 -29.58 -13.78 40.78
N TRP A 643 -29.37 -15.10 40.76
CA TRP A 643 -29.91 -16.00 41.79
C TRP A 643 -29.34 -15.67 43.17
N LEU A 644 -28.11 -15.17 43.23
CA LEU A 644 -27.44 -14.75 44.47
C LEU A 644 -28.17 -13.56 45.09
N SER A 645 -28.54 -12.54 44.31
CA SER A 645 -29.25 -11.38 44.84
C SER A 645 -30.67 -11.72 45.29
N ILE A 646 -31.36 -12.60 44.54
CA ILE A 646 -32.66 -13.15 44.96
C ILE A 646 -32.53 -13.90 46.30
N LEU A 647 -31.51 -14.75 46.44
CA LEU A 647 -31.25 -15.49 47.66
C LEU A 647 -30.96 -14.55 48.84
N LEU A 648 -30.09 -13.55 48.65
CA LEU A 648 -29.75 -12.56 49.67
C LEU A 648 -30.97 -11.75 50.10
N ALA A 649 -31.81 -11.33 49.16
CA ALA A 649 -33.06 -10.61 49.44
C ALA A 649 -34.05 -11.48 50.23
N LEU A 650 -34.26 -12.74 49.83
CA LEU A 650 -35.15 -13.67 50.53
C LEU A 650 -34.66 -14.01 51.94
N LEU A 651 -33.36 -14.27 52.10
CA LEU A 651 -32.75 -14.50 53.41
C LEU A 651 -32.87 -13.28 54.31
N SER A 652 -32.58 -12.08 53.79
CA SER A 652 -32.75 -10.83 54.52
C SER A 652 -34.19 -10.63 54.94
N LEU A 653 -35.16 -10.88 54.06
CA LEU A 653 -36.59 -10.76 54.36
C LEU A 653 -37.03 -11.70 55.49
N VAL A 654 -36.62 -12.97 55.44
CA VAL A 654 -36.97 -13.98 56.46
C VAL A 654 -36.32 -13.62 57.80
N ILE A 655 -35.01 -13.33 57.81
CA ILE A 655 -34.27 -12.99 59.04
C ILE A 655 -34.86 -11.72 59.66
N SER A 656 -35.05 -10.67 58.86
CA SER A 656 -35.61 -9.39 59.31
C SER A 656 -37.04 -9.55 59.81
N GLY A 657 -37.85 -10.40 59.17
CA GLY A 657 -39.20 -10.73 59.63
C GLY A 657 -39.20 -11.42 61.00
N LEU A 658 -38.34 -12.44 61.20
CA LEU A 658 -38.20 -13.14 62.48
C LEU A 658 -37.71 -12.21 63.60
N VAL A 659 -36.69 -11.40 63.31
CA VAL A 659 -36.19 -10.37 64.23
C VAL A 659 -37.27 -9.35 64.53
N GLY A 660 -38.02 -8.90 63.53
CA GLY A 660 -39.11 -7.95 63.69
C GLY A 660 -40.23 -8.48 64.57
N VAL A 661 -40.65 -9.74 64.40
CA VAL A 661 -41.64 -10.41 65.27
C VAL A 661 -41.11 -10.53 66.70
N LYS A 662 -39.84 -10.89 66.88
CA LYS A 662 -39.20 -10.97 68.20
C LYS A 662 -39.18 -9.60 68.88
N LEU A 663 -38.75 -8.56 68.18
CA LEU A 663 -38.74 -7.18 68.68
C LEU A 663 -40.15 -6.68 69.01
N TYR A 664 -41.15 -7.00 68.18
CA TYR A 664 -42.55 -6.62 68.44
C TYR A 664 -43.10 -7.22 69.74
N LYS A 665 -42.74 -8.48 70.04
CA LYS A 665 -43.24 -9.24 71.20
C LYS A 665 -42.44 -8.97 72.48
N ASP A 666 -41.11 -8.98 72.37
CA ASP A 666 -40.21 -9.06 73.52
C ASP A 666 -39.65 -7.68 73.93
N TYR A 667 -39.61 -6.70 73.03
CA TYR A 667 -39.09 -5.37 73.33
C TYR A 667 -40.20 -4.40 73.79
N ASN A 668 -40.43 -4.36 75.11
CA ASN A 668 -41.42 -3.50 75.75
C ASN A 668 -40.77 -2.65 76.84
N PRO A 669 -40.13 -1.51 76.50
CA PRO A 669 -39.63 -0.60 77.51
C PRO A 669 -40.78 -0.06 78.37
N GLU A 670 -40.52 0.25 79.64
CA GLU A 670 -41.52 0.84 80.52
C GLU A 670 -41.96 2.23 80.01
N PRO A 671 -43.22 2.62 80.20
CA PRO A 671 -43.70 3.95 79.82
C PRO A 671 -42.94 5.06 80.55
N GLU A 672 -42.46 6.07 79.83
CA GLU A 672 -41.74 7.20 80.43
C GLU A 672 -42.66 8.29 81.02
N SER A 673 -43.98 8.10 80.97
CA SER A 673 -44.99 9.05 81.46
C SER A 673 -45.70 8.52 82.71
N ASN A 674 -45.83 9.37 83.72
CA ASN A 674 -46.62 9.09 84.92
C ASN A 674 -48.13 9.25 84.70
N ASN A 675 -48.56 9.78 83.55
CA ASN A 675 -49.97 10.00 83.22
C ASN A 675 -50.48 8.92 82.26
N LEU A 676 -50.86 7.77 82.82
CA LEU A 676 -51.34 6.59 82.08
C LEU A 676 -52.86 6.56 81.89
N GLU A 677 -53.61 7.36 82.64
CA GLU A 677 -55.09 7.35 82.63
C GLU A 677 -55.71 8.07 81.43
N ASN A 678 -54.96 8.97 80.76
CA ASN A 678 -55.41 9.69 79.56
C ASN A 678 -54.29 9.90 78.52
N PRO A 679 -53.93 8.89 77.73
CA PRO A 679 -52.87 8.99 76.73
C PRO A 679 -53.23 9.90 75.55
N ARG A 680 -52.28 10.71 75.09
CA ARG A 680 -52.51 11.66 73.99
C ARG A 680 -52.69 10.94 72.64
N SER A 681 -53.47 11.54 71.74
CA SER A 681 -53.52 11.13 70.33
C SER A 681 -52.27 11.58 69.56
N ILE A 682 -51.96 10.85 68.48
CA ILE A 682 -50.94 11.25 67.51
C ILE A 682 -51.42 12.56 66.89
N GLY A 683 -50.61 13.62 66.97
CA GLY A 683 -50.98 14.96 66.50
C GLY A 683 -49.91 16.00 66.79
N GLY A 684 -50.15 17.26 66.43
CA GLY A 684 -49.14 18.32 66.52
C GLY A 684 -47.90 17.98 65.68
N TRP A 685 -46.70 18.25 66.21
CA TRP A 685 -45.43 17.95 65.53
C TRP A 685 -45.19 16.47 65.22
N LEU A 686 -45.96 15.52 65.82
CA LEU A 686 -45.88 14.10 65.45
C LEU A 686 -46.43 13.79 64.07
N VAL A 687 -47.20 14.69 63.43
CA VAL A 687 -47.75 14.46 62.09
C VAL A 687 -46.64 14.40 61.03
N LEU A 688 -45.63 15.26 61.13
CA LEU A 688 -44.51 15.32 60.16
C LEU A 688 -43.67 14.03 60.11
N PRO A 689 -43.18 13.45 61.23
CA PRO A 689 -42.47 12.18 61.18
C PRO A 689 -43.39 11.03 60.81
N THR A 690 -44.70 11.14 61.04
CA THR A 690 -45.69 10.14 60.57
C THR A 690 -45.76 10.11 59.05
N ILE A 691 -45.85 11.27 58.40
CA ILE A 691 -45.89 11.36 56.92
C ILE A 691 -44.62 10.77 56.33
N GLY A 692 -43.45 11.17 56.85
CA GLY A 692 -42.17 10.62 56.39
C GLY A 692 -42.10 9.10 56.54
N LEU A 693 -42.45 8.59 57.72
CA LEU A 693 -42.43 7.15 58.03
C LEU A 693 -43.36 6.33 57.11
N VAL A 694 -44.54 6.84 56.76
CA VAL A 694 -45.50 6.15 55.89
C VAL A 694 -45.07 6.15 54.42
N ILE A 695 -44.36 7.19 53.97
CA ILE A 695 -43.85 7.28 52.59
C ILE A 695 -42.64 6.36 52.37
N THR A 696 -41.78 6.20 53.38
CA THR A 696 -40.50 5.48 53.24
C THR A 696 -40.60 4.06 52.67
N PRO A 697 -41.54 3.18 53.07
CA PRO A 697 -41.67 1.86 52.47
C PRO A 697 -41.89 1.88 50.96
N PHE A 698 -42.65 2.85 50.45
CA PHE A 698 -42.89 2.98 49.00
C PHE A 698 -41.64 3.42 48.26
N VAL A 699 -40.85 4.32 48.85
CA VAL A 699 -39.56 4.76 48.30
C VAL A 699 -38.58 3.58 48.27
N LEU A 700 -38.50 2.80 49.35
CA LEU A 700 -37.62 1.63 49.41
C LEU A 700 -38.03 0.54 48.43
N ILE A 701 -39.34 0.28 48.27
CA ILE A 701 -39.83 -0.67 47.25
C ILE A 701 -39.45 -0.18 45.85
N TYR A 702 -39.71 1.10 45.55
CA TYR A 702 -39.32 1.68 44.28
C TYR A 702 -37.82 1.52 44.05
N GLN A 703 -36.99 1.90 45.02
CA GLN A 703 -35.53 1.79 44.94
C GLN A 703 -35.06 0.34 44.73
N ILE A 704 -35.62 -0.65 45.43
CA ILE A 704 -35.25 -2.07 45.28
C ILE A 704 -35.57 -2.61 43.88
N PHE A 705 -36.65 -2.15 43.25
CA PHE A 705 -37.06 -2.62 41.91
C PHE A 705 -36.53 -1.75 40.75
N SER A 706 -36.27 -0.46 40.99
CA SER A 706 -35.69 0.46 40.00
C SER A 706 -34.18 0.34 39.92
N SER A 707 -33.54 0.01 41.04
CA SER A 707 -32.12 -0.30 41.07
C SER A 707 -31.97 -1.72 40.57
N GLU A 708 -31.14 -1.92 39.55
CA GLU A 708 -30.94 -3.18 38.85
C GLU A 708 -30.25 -4.28 39.69
N TYR A 709 -30.44 -4.32 41.02
CA TYR A 709 -29.85 -5.30 41.94
C TYR A 709 -30.12 -6.76 41.55
N PHE A 710 -31.23 -7.02 40.85
CA PHE A 710 -31.60 -8.35 40.39
C PHE A 710 -31.03 -8.69 39.01
N SER A 711 -30.42 -7.76 38.28
CA SER A 711 -29.79 -8.02 36.98
C SER A 711 -28.50 -8.82 37.15
N ALA A 712 -28.30 -9.90 36.40
CA ALA A 712 -27.01 -10.60 36.39
C ALA A 712 -25.87 -9.72 35.84
N GLY A 713 -26.20 -8.80 34.92
CA GLY A 713 -25.24 -7.90 34.29
C GLY A 713 -24.53 -6.96 35.26
N ILE A 714 -25.23 -6.44 36.28
CA ILE A 714 -24.61 -5.56 37.28
C ILE A 714 -23.59 -6.30 38.16
N TRP A 715 -23.89 -7.55 38.54
CA TRP A 715 -23.01 -8.33 39.42
C TRP A 715 -21.71 -8.75 38.73
N GLN A 716 -21.74 -8.94 37.41
CA GLN A 716 -20.56 -9.24 36.59
C GLN A 716 -19.91 -7.97 36.03
N GLY A 717 -20.67 -6.89 35.90
CA GLY A 717 -20.26 -5.64 35.25
C GLY A 717 -19.11 -4.92 35.94
N PHE A 718 -18.94 -5.09 37.25
CA PHE A 718 -17.79 -4.50 37.95
C PHE A 718 -16.46 -5.19 37.61
N GLU A 719 -16.45 -6.52 37.46
CA GLU A 719 -15.26 -7.27 37.04
C GLU A 719 -15.00 -7.12 35.54
N LEU A 720 -16.07 -7.20 34.72
CA LEU A 720 -15.98 -7.03 33.27
C LEU A 720 -15.66 -5.58 32.85
N GLY A 721 -16.04 -4.60 33.67
CA GLY A 721 -15.77 -3.17 33.45
C GLY A 721 -14.37 -2.72 33.87
N GLY A 722 -13.49 -3.64 34.33
CA GLY A 722 -12.09 -3.33 34.63
C GLY A 722 -11.87 -2.42 35.85
N TYR A 723 -12.85 -2.29 36.75
CA TYR A 723 -12.69 -1.49 37.97
C TYR A 723 -11.67 -2.16 38.91
N GLU A 724 -10.62 -1.45 39.31
CA GLU A 724 -9.59 -1.97 40.24
C GLU A 724 -10.19 -2.49 41.56
N ASN A 725 -11.34 -1.95 41.97
CA ASN A 725 -12.07 -2.29 43.20
C ASN A 725 -13.29 -3.20 42.94
N ALA A 726 -13.33 -3.96 41.84
CA ALA A 726 -14.50 -4.75 41.43
C ALA A 726 -15.07 -5.64 42.54
N GLN A 727 -14.21 -6.39 43.25
CA GLN A 727 -14.65 -7.26 44.35
C GLN A 727 -15.31 -6.50 45.50
N PHE A 728 -14.79 -5.30 45.83
CA PHE A 728 -15.36 -4.45 46.87
C PHE A 728 -16.73 -3.91 46.47
N LEU A 729 -16.89 -3.49 45.21
CA LEU A 729 -18.17 -3.02 44.66
C LEU A 729 -19.23 -4.12 44.66
N THR A 730 -18.86 -5.35 44.29
CA THR A 730 -19.77 -6.50 44.32
C THR A 730 -20.21 -6.85 45.75
N ILE A 731 -19.31 -6.78 46.74
CA ILE A 731 -19.65 -6.98 48.16
C ILE A 731 -20.57 -5.85 48.66
N TYR A 732 -20.28 -4.60 48.29
CA TYR A 732 -21.10 -3.45 48.66
C TYR A 732 -22.52 -3.56 48.10
N LEU A 733 -22.67 -3.93 46.83
CA LEU A 733 -23.97 -4.17 46.20
C LEU A 733 -24.78 -5.23 46.95
N GLY A 734 -24.12 -6.32 47.37
CA GLY A 734 -24.73 -7.35 48.21
C GLY A 734 -25.15 -6.85 49.59
N PHE A 735 -24.34 -5.99 50.22
CA PHE A 735 -24.71 -5.32 51.47
C PHE A 735 -25.92 -4.41 51.28
N GLU A 736 -25.98 -3.64 50.20
CA GLU A 736 -27.00 -2.65 49.91
C GLU A 736 -28.39 -3.28 49.74
N ILE A 737 -28.50 -4.37 48.97
CA ILE A 737 -29.77 -5.10 48.83
C ILE A 737 -30.22 -5.73 50.16
N VAL A 738 -29.30 -6.33 50.92
CA VAL A 738 -29.61 -6.93 52.24
C VAL A 738 -30.12 -5.86 53.19
N TYR A 739 -29.45 -4.71 53.22
CA TYR A 739 -29.82 -3.58 54.05
C TYR A 739 -31.17 -2.98 53.64
N ASN A 740 -31.41 -2.72 52.35
CA ASN A 740 -32.66 -2.11 51.89
C ASN A 740 -33.88 -3.00 52.21
N VAL A 741 -33.75 -4.32 52.05
CA VAL A 741 -34.78 -5.28 52.45
C VAL A 741 -34.98 -5.29 53.97
N PHE A 742 -33.90 -5.29 54.75
CA PHE A 742 -33.98 -5.20 56.21
C PHE A 742 -34.69 -3.90 56.65
N PHE A 743 -34.32 -2.78 56.06
CA PHE A 743 -34.86 -1.46 56.41
C PHE A 743 -36.33 -1.32 55.99
N LEU A 744 -36.74 -1.96 54.89
CA LEU A 744 -38.15 -2.07 54.51
C LEU A 744 -38.97 -2.80 55.59
N VAL A 745 -38.50 -3.94 56.07
CA VAL A 745 -39.18 -4.68 57.15
C VAL A 745 -39.18 -3.87 58.45
N PHE A 746 -38.06 -3.23 58.77
CA PHE A 746 -37.93 -2.37 59.95
C PHE A 746 -38.89 -1.19 59.92
N THR A 747 -39.03 -0.51 58.79
CA THR A 747 -39.94 0.63 58.64
C THR A 747 -41.41 0.22 58.77
N ILE A 748 -41.79 -0.93 58.19
CA ILE A 748 -43.14 -1.51 58.39
C ILE A 748 -43.38 -1.79 59.89
N LEU A 749 -42.41 -2.39 60.58
CA LEU A 749 -42.51 -2.61 62.02
C LEU A 749 -42.62 -1.29 62.80
N ALA A 750 -41.81 -0.28 62.45
CA ALA A 750 -41.86 1.03 63.08
C ALA A 750 -43.24 1.69 62.89
N ILE A 751 -43.85 1.59 61.71
CA ILE A 751 -45.23 2.04 61.44
C ILE A 751 -46.21 1.34 62.38
N ILE A 752 -46.15 0.00 62.46
CA ILE A 752 -47.03 -0.79 63.33
C ILE A 752 -46.89 -0.35 64.79
N LEU A 753 -45.65 -0.19 65.28
CA LEU A 753 -45.40 0.24 66.66
C LEU A 753 -45.88 1.68 66.89
N PHE A 754 -45.68 2.56 65.92
CA PHE A 754 -46.02 3.98 66.00
C PHE A 754 -47.54 4.18 66.09
N PHE A 755 -48.31 3.56 65.20
CA PHE A 755 -49.78 3.68 65.20
C PHE A 755 -50.44 2.93 66.36
N ASN A 756 -49.83 1.85 66.84
CA ASN A 756 -50.27 1.17 68.08
C ASN A 756 -49.83 1.93 69.35
N LYS A 757 -49.18 3.09 69.22
CA LYS A 757 -48.70 3.93 70.33
C LYS A 757 -47.83 3.16 71.32
N ARG A 758 -47.00 2.25 70.82
CA ARG A 758 -46.17 1.37 71.64
C ARG A 758 -45.05 2.15 72.32
N THR A 759 -44.72 1.80 73.57
CA THR A 759 -43.60 2.41 74.31
C THR A 759 -42.24 2.23 73.61
N SER A 760 -42.11 1.24 72.74
CA SER A 760 -40.93 1.01 71.92
C SER A 760 -40.81 1.95 70.71
N ALA A 761 -41.91 2.55 70.24
CA ALA A 761 -41.93 3.36 69.02
C ALA A 761 -40.95 4.55 69.03
N PRO A 762 -40.80 5.34 70.12
CA PRO A 762 -39.81 6.43 70.15
C PRO A 762 -38.38 5.97 69.91
N LYS A 763 -37.99 4.81 70.46
CA LYS A 763 -36.65 4.25 70.27
C LYS A 763 -36.43 3.74 68.84
N PHE A 764 -37.47 3.17 68.23
CA PHE A 764 -37.45 2.79 66.81
C PHE A 764 -37.36 4.02 65.90
N MET A 765 -38.04 5.12 66.23
CA MET A 765 -37.91 6.36 65.47
C MET A 765 -36.52 6.99 65.61
N ILE A 766 -35.90 6.92 66.79
CA ILE A 766 -34.52 7.37 66.98
C ILE A 766 -33.56 6.52 66.14
N PHE A 767 -33.72 5.19 66.17
CA PHE A 767 -32.94 4.28 65.35
C PHE A 767 -33.16 4.53 63.86
N PHE A 768 -34.41 4.77 63.42
CA PHE A 768 -34.75 5.10 62.04
C PHE A 768 -33.94 6.30 61.51
N TYR A 769 -33.98 7.43 62.23
CA TYR A 769 -33.24 8.63 61.80
C TYR A 769 -31.73 8.50 61.94
N GLY A 770 -31.25 7.80 62.98
CA GLY A 770 -29.83 7.55 63.18
C GLY A 770 -29.23 6.66 62.08
N THR A 771 -29.92 5.56 61.76
CA THR A 771 -29.51 4.62 60.72
C THR A 771 -29.54 5.27 59.34
N ASN A 772 -30.59 6.03 59.02
CA ASN A 772 -30.66 6.76 57.76
C ASN A 772 -29.47 7.73 57.58
N LEU A 773 -29.12 8.49 58.63
CA LEU A 773 -27.94 9.38 58.58
C LEU A 773 -26.64 8.62 58.36
N VAL A 774 -26.40 7.56 59.13
CA VAL A 774 -25.16 6.77 59.03
C VAL A 774 -24.98 6.21 57.62
N LEU A 775 -26.06 5.74 57.00
CA LEU A 775 -25.96 5.08 55.71
C LEU A 775 -25.81 6.03 54.56
N THR A 776 -26.46 7.19 54.59
CA THR A 776 -26.19 8.23 53.59
C THR A 776 -24.72 8.68 53.65
N ILE A 777 -24.09 8.68 54.82
CA ILE A 777 -22.65 8.96 54.95
C ILE A 777 -21.81 7.81 54.38
N VAL A 778 -22.16 6.56 54.68
CA VAL A 778 -21.45 5.37 54.16
C VAL A 778 -21.53 5.30 52.63
N GLU A 779 -22.70 5.52 52.05
CA GLU A 779 -22.93 5.52 50.60
C GLU A 779 -22.07 6.57 49.89
N SER A 780 -22.08 7.81 50.38
CA SER A 780 -21.25 8.87 49.79
C SER A 780 -19.74 8.63 49.99
N PHE A 781 -19.34 8.02 51.11
CA PHE A 781 -17.96 7.60 51.31
C PHE A 781 -17.54 6.52 50.31
N VAL A 782 -18.39 5.53 50.06
CA VAL A 782 -18.13 4.46 49.09
C VAL A 782 -18.01 5.04 47.68
N MET A 783 -18.95 5.88 47.25
CA MET A 783 -18.91 6.52 45.93
C MET A 783 -17.62 7.32 45.69
N ASN A 784 -17.15 8.05 46.71
CA ASN A 784 -15.90 8.80 46.65
C ASN A 784 -14.66 7.87 46.54
N GLN A 785 -14.60 6.79 47.31
CA GLN A 785 -13.49 5.83 47.23
C GLN A 785 -13.44 5.06 45.90
N THR A 786 -14.59 4.88 45.23
CA THR A 786 -14.69 4.10 44.00
C THR A 786 -14.64 4.97 42.73
N GLY A 787 -14.57 6.30 42.88
CA GLY A 787 -14.59 7.24 41.75
C GLY A 787 -15.93 7.28 40.99
N LEU A 788 -17.01 6.78 41.60
CA LEU A 788 -18.33 6.80 40.98
C LEU A 788 -18.97 8.20 41.17
N PRO A 789 -19.64 8.77 40.15
CA PRO A 789 -20.29 10.07 40.28
C PRO A 789 -21.42 10.02 41.32
N ASP A 790 -21.37 10.92 42.31
CA ASP A 790 -22.41 11.10 43.33
C ASP A 790 -23.10 12.47 43.15
N PRO A 791 -24.13 12.57 42.29
CA PRO A 791 -24.75 13.85 41.96
C PRO A 791 -25.62 14.45 43.10
N THR A 792 -25.96 13.68 44.14
CA THR A 792 -26.91 14.12 45.19
C THR A 792 -26.37 14.01 46.62
N GLY A 793 -25.26 13.32 46.86
CA GLY A 793 -24.82 12.92 48.20
C GLY A 793 -24.61 14.06 49.18
N ALA A 794 -24.00 15.18 48.77
CA ALA A 794 -23.86 16.34 49.64
C ALA A 794 -25.22 16.89 50.12
N SER A 795 -26.23 16.88 49.24
CA SER A 795 -27.57 17.35 49.58
C SER A 795 -28.31 16.38 50.51
N ASP A 796 -28.11 15.08 50.32
CA ASP A 796 -28.81 14.04 51.08
C ASP A 796 -28.19 13.84 52.48
N ILE A 797 -26.88 14.00 52.60
CA ILE A 797 -26.20 14.10 53.91
C ILE A 797 -26.74 15.29 54.69
N ILE A 798 -26.87 16.47 54.08
CA ILE A 798 -27.41 17.66 54.78
C ILE A 798 -28.86 17.42 55.22
N LYS A 799 -29.71 16.86 54.36
CA LYS A 799 -31.12 16.54 54.71
C LYS A 799 -31.21 15.51 55.85
N SER A 800 -30.37 14.48 55.84
CA SER A 800 -30.36 13.44 56.87
C SER A 800 -29.82 13.97 58.20
N ILE A 801 -28.80 14.82 58.20
CA ILE A 801 -28.29 15.52 59.39
C ILE A 801 -29.39 16.39 60.00
N LEU A 802 -30.03 17.25 59.20
CA LEU A 802 -31.10 18.13 59.66
C LEU A 802 -32.28 17.33 60.23
N SER A 803 -32.68 16.26 59.56
CA SER A 803 -33.75 15.37 60.01
C SER A 803 -33.42 14.71 61.34
N ALA A 804 -32.20 14.16 61.48
CA ALA A 804 -31.74 13.55 62.73
C ALA A 804 -31.64 14.58 63.87
N ALA A 805 -31.09 15.77 63.60
CA ALA A 805 -30.93 16.84 64.58
C ALA A 805 -32.27 17.39 65.10
N ILE A 806 -33.33 17.35 64.30
CA ILE A 806 -34.68 17.75 64.71
C ILE A 806 -35.41 16.61 65.42
N TRP A 807 -35.48 15.45 64.80
CA TRP A 807 -36.38 14.39 65.24
C TRP A 807 -35.82 13.56 66.39
N ILE A 808 -34.52 13.27 66.45
CA ILE A 808 -33.94 12.48 67.55
C ILE A 808 -34.14 13.19 68.90
N PRO A 809 -33.80 14.49 69.07
CA PRO A 809 -34.08 15.20 70.33
C PRO A 809 -35.58 15.30 70.63
N TYR A 810 -36.42 15.44 69.60
CA TYR A 810 -37.87 15.47 69.78
C TYR A 810 -38.39 14.16 70.37
N PHE A 811 -37.97 13.00 69.85
CA PHE A 811 -38.35 11.69 70.39
C PHE A 811 -37.74 11.39 71.77
N LEU A 812 -36.60 11.99 72.13
CA LEU A 812 -35.97 11.83 73.46
C LEU A 812 -36.60 12.72 74.55
N LYS A 813 -36.90 13.99 74.24
CA LYS A 813 -37.22 15.01 75.25
C LYS A 813 -38.69 15.46 75.27
N SER A 814 -39.45 15.25 74.19
CA SER A 814 -40.80 15.78 74.09
C SER A 814 -41.74 15.13 75.10
N LYS A 815 -42.34 15.96 75.98
CA LYS A 815 -43.42 15.52 76.88
C LYS A 815 -44.58 14.89 76.10
N ARG A 816 -44.87 15.42 74.90
CA ARG A 816 -45.92 14.88 74.03
C ARG A 816 -45.59 13.46 73.57
N VAL A 817 -44.35 13.18 73.16
CA VAL A 817 -43.92 11.83 72.76
C VAL A 817 -44.12 10.86 73.92
N LYS A 818 -43.64 11.21 75.12
CA LYS A 818 -43.78 10.37 76.33
C LYS A 818 -45.26 10.12 76.71
N GLU A 819 -46.13 11.10 76.54
CA GLU A 819 -47.57 10.99 76.82
C GLU A 819 -48.38 10.31 75.69
N THR A 820 -47.83 10.20 74.48
CA THR A 820 -48.49 9.55 73.33
C THR A 820 -48.16 8.06 73.26
N PHE A 821 -46.92 7.65 73.51
CA PHE A 821 -46.45 6.26 73.35
C PHE A 821 -46.38 5.50 74.68
N VAL A 822 -47.53 5.02 75.16
CA VAL A 822 -47.65 4.37 76.49
C VAL A 822 -48.06 2.89 76.46
N ASN A 823 -48.41 2.35 75.28
CA ASN A 823 -48.94 0.98 75.18
C ASN A 823 -47.82 -0.08 75.20
N THR A 824 -48.00 -1.18 75.92
CA THR A 824 -47.08 -2.34 75.92
C THR A 824 -47.75 -3.57 75.31
N TYR A 825 -46.96 -4.56 74.86
CA TYR A 825 -47.50 -5.83 74.35
C TYR A 825 -48.13 -6.64 75.49
N LYS A 826 -49.42 -7.00 75.36
CA LYS A 826 -50.06 -7.98 76.24
C LYS A 826 -49.96 -9.37 75.62
N LYS A 827 -49.32 -10.30 76.33
CA LYS A 827 -49.23 -11.71 75.93
C LYS A 827 -50.53 -12.39 76.36
N GLU A 828 -51.38 -12.81 75.43
CA GLU A 828 -52.53 -13.67 75.76
C GLU A 828 -52.02 -15.04 76.24
N ASN A 829 -52.31 -15.40 77.49
CA ASN A 829 -52.11 -16.74 78.00
C ASN A 829 -53.13 -17.68 77.34
N LYS A 830 -52.71 -18.43 76.32
CA LYS A 830 -53.45 -19.62 75.88
C LYS A 830 -53.23 -20.73 76.91
N GLY A 831 -54.22 -20.90 77.78
CA GLY A 831 -54.31 -22.05 78.69
C GLY A 831 -54.44 -23.36 77.91
N ILE A 832 -53.76 -24.38 78.42
CA ILE A 832 -53.85 -25.78 78.04
C ILE A 832 -55.26 -26.29 78.42
N PRO A 833 -55.94 -27.13 77.62
CA PRO A 833 -57.20 -27.74 78.01
C PRO A 833 -56.96 -28.85 79.06
N GLU A 834 -57.47 -28.69 80.27
CA GLU A 834 -57.60 -29.79 81.24
C GLU A 834 -58.91 -30.55 81.02
N LEU A 835 -58.79 -31.85 80.78
CA LEU A 835 -59.86 -32.83 80.80
C LEU A 835 -60.18 -33.24 82.26
N VAL A 836 -61.47 -33.09 82.62
CA VAL A 836 -62.33 -34.00 83.41
C VAL A 836 -61.83 -34.58 84.75
N GLN A 837 -62.52 -34.25 85.86
CA GLN A 837 -63.29 -35.20 86.71
C GLN A 837 -63.99 -34.49 87.89
N ASN A 838 -65.30 -34.28 87.76
CA ASN A 838 -66.42 -34.69 88.65
C ASN A 838 -67.66 -33.83 88.42
#